data_AF-A0A179DMP1-F1
#
_entry.id   AF-A0A179DMP1-F1
#
_cell.length_a   1.000
_cell.length_b   1.000
_cell.length_c   1.000
_cell.angle_alpha   90.00
_cell.angle_beta   90.00
_cell.angle_gamma   90.00
#
_symmetry.space_group_name_H-M   'P 1'
#
loop_
_entity.id
_entity.type
_entity.pdbx_description
1 polymer ?
#
loop_
_entity_poly.entity_id
_entity_poly.type
_entity_poly.pdbx_seq_one_letter_code
_entity_poly.pdbx_strand_id
1 'polypeptide(L)'
;MQDTTIYKPNNKIRFVTAASLFDGHDATINIMRRILQSSGAEVIHLGHNRSVDEVVNCAIQEDVQGIAMTSYQGGHIEYFKYMFDLLQERNASHIKIFAGGGGVIQPDEIKELEAYGINKIYSPDDGRRMGLQGMINDMLIKTDFPTITKLNGEIKTLPNRNVKSVASAISVAENFPAAAEDFLKEVNKLIGNKTIPVLGITGTGGAGKSSLVDELVRRFLVETDKTMAIISVDPSKRKTGGALLGDRIRMNSINSPRIYMRSLATRQANLALSKYVQESINICKAAGFDLVIVETSGIGQSDTEITEHCDVSLYVMTPEFGAATQLEKIDMLDFADMVAINKFDKRGAQDAIRDVRKQYKRNHNIFDAKDEELPVYGTMASQFNDPGTNNLFSALMKKITDKTGIDFNAKMDFTKEESEKVYIIPPDRTRYLAEIAEANQAYAEFVNAQSKLAQQLFQLKGTIEILENHQAKAEEIESLKQLYADIEERLDGECKRLLRQWPETVKQYKEEYFIYKVRDKEIKQSLFSESLSKLKIPKISLPRYEAWGDILRWLLTENLPGEFPYAAGVFPLKREGEDPTRMFAGEGGPERTNKRFHYVSLGQPAKRLSTAFDSVTLYGEDPHERPDIYGKIGNSGVSIAILDDAKKLYSGFDLCAASTSVSMTINGPAPMLLGFFMNAAIDQQCEKYIIENGLEKEIEKKIDAIYKDKGNTKPHYEGKLPEGNDGLGLMLLGLTGDQVLSADIYEPIKAKAIATVRGTVQADILKEDQAQNTCIFSTEFALRMMGDIQQYFIEEKVRNFYSVSISGYHIAEAGANPISQLAFTLSNGFTFVEYYLSRGMNIDDFAPNLSFFFSNGIDPEYAVIGRVARRIWAKAIKHKYKGNDRSQKLKYHIQTSGRSLHAQEIDFNDIRTTLQALYAIYDNCNSLHTNAYDEAITTPTEASVRRAMAIQLIINKELGLTKNENPLQGAFIIEELTDLVEQAVLTEFKRINDRGGVLGAMETMYQRSKIQEESLYYETLKHTGEFPIIGVNTFLNKEGSLTVSPGEIIRATEEEKQLQIHNLKTFQDRNADKTESLLKDLQLKAIHGENIFEGLMEATKYCSLGQISNALYEVGGQYRRNM
;
A
#
# COMPACT_ATOMS: atom_id res chain seq x y z
N MET A 1 5.32 -25.67 -26.13
CA MET A 1 6.64 -25.87 -25.48
C MET A 1 6.62 -27.21 -24.75
N GLN A 2 7.75 -27.93 -24.68
CA GLN A 2 7.86 -29.19 -23.92
C GLN A 2 7.80 -28.90 -22.40
N ASP A 3 7.19 -29.78 -21.61
CA ASP A 3 7.19 -29.70 -20.15
C ASP A 3 8.63 -29.71 -19.59
N THR A 4 9.08 -28.59 -19.03
CA THR A 4 10.41 -28.50 -18.40
C THR A 4 10.47 -29.43 -17.18
N THR A 5 11.33 -30.45 -17.25
CA THR A 5 11.48 -31.42 -16.14
C THR A 5 12.06 -30.73 -14.90
N ILE A 6 11.43 -30.94 -13.74
CA ILE A 6 11.87 -30.34 -12.46
C ILE A 6 13.17 -30.99 -12.00
N TYR A 7 14.19 -30.18 -11.69
CA TYR A 7 15.45 -30.65 -11.12
C TYR A 7 15.26 -31.10 -9.66
N LYS A 8 15.86 -32.24 -9.28
CA LYS A 8 15.84 -32.76 -7.91
C LYS A 8 17.23 -32.57 -7.27
N PRO A 9 17.35 -31.77 -6.20
CA PRO A 9 18.64 -31.54 -5.56
C PRO A 9 19.12 -32.78 -4.77
N ASN A 10 20.43 -32.97 -4.72
CA ASN A 10 21.06 -34.02 -3.92
C ASN A 10 21.26 -33.59 -2.46
N ASN A 11 21.46 -32.30 -2.22
CA ASN A 11 21.66 -31.70 -0.91
C ASN A 11 20.39 -30.97 -0.43
N LYS A 12 20.38 -30.63 0.87
CA LYS A 12 19.35 -29.74 1.44
C LYS A 12 19.69 -28.29 1.09
N ILE A 13 19.12 -27.83 -0.02
CA ILE A 13 19.32 -26.46 -0.51
C ILE A 13 18.42 -25.50 0.25
N ARG A 14 19.03 -24.45 0.80
CA ARG A 14 18.37 -23.34 1.48
C ARG A 14 18.55 -22.06 0.67
N PHE A 15 17.50 -21.25 0.60
CA PHE A 15 17.52 -19.94 -0.06
C PHE A 15 16.98 -18.84 0.84
N VAL A 16 17.65 -17.69 0.87
CA VAL A 16 17.04 -16.43 1.32
C VAL A 16 16.40 -15.75 0.12
N THR A 17 15.15 -15.30 0.25
CA THR A 17 14.42 -14.57 -0.80
C THR A 17 13.89 -13.24 -0.29
N ALA A 18 14.12 -12.14 -1.03
CA ALA A 18 13.60 -10.83 -0.67
C ALA A 18 13.49 -9.86 -1.88
N ALA A 19 12.75 -8.77 -1.74
CA ALA A 19 12.91 -7.58 -2.61
C ALA A 19 13.91 -6.59 -1.98
N SER A 20 14.57 -5.79 -2.82
CA SER A 20 15.63 -4.86 -2.39
C SER A 20 15.10 -3.75 -1.47
N LEU A 21 16.01 -2.94 -0.91
CA LEU A 21 15.66 -1.85 0.00
C LEU A 21 14.74 -0.85 -0.71
N PHE A 22 13.72 -0.39 -0.01
CA PHE A 22 12.69 0.52 -0.53
C PHE A 22 11.95 0.00 -1.77
N ASP A 23 11.97 -1.31 -2.00
CA ASP A 23 11.25 -1.94 -3.10
C ASP A 23 10.04 -2.71 -2.57
N GLY A 24 8.84 -2.28 -3.00
CA GLY A 24 7.56 -2.92 -2.69
C GLY A 24 7.16 -4.01 -3.70
N HIS A 25 7.89 -4.17 -4.81
CA HIS A 25 7.55 -5.11 -5.87
C HIS A 25 7.91 -6.55 -5.50
N ASP A 26 7.00 -7.21 -4.78
CA ASP A 26 7.20 -8.58 -4.30
C ASP A 26 6.47 -9.66 -5.12
N ALA A 27 5.66 -9.26 -6.11
CA ALA A 27 4.90 -10.19 -6.95
C ALA A 27 5.82 -11.23 -7.62
N THR A 28 6.91 -10.77 -8.26
CA THR A 28 7.86 -11.65 -8.94
C THR A 28 8.56 -12.59 -7.98
N ILE A 29 9.10 -12.09 -6.85
CA ILE A 29 9.83 -12.93 -5.90
C ILE A 29 8.91 -13.95 -5.21
N ASN A 30 7.62 -13.61 -5.01
CA ASN A 30 6.61 -14.53 -4.50
C ASN A 30 6.35 -15.70 -5.46
N ILE A 31 6.33 -15.45 -6.78
CA ILE A 31 6.22 -16.52 -7.77
C ILE A 31 7.47 -17.40 -7.73
N MET A 32 8.67 -16.79 -7.74
CA MET A 32 9.93 -17.52 -7.75
C MET A 32 10.11 -18.41 -6.50
N ARG A 33 9.80 -17.91 -5.30
CA ARG A 33 9.90 -18.70 -4.06
C ARG A 33 8.93 -19.89 -4.03
N ARG A 34 7.74 -19.75 -4.60
CA ARG A 34 6.75 -20.84 -4.67
C ARG A 34 7.29 -21.99 -5.52
N ILE A 35 7.94 -21.67 -6.64
CA ILE A 35 8.56 -22.64 -7.55
C ILE A 35 9.81 -23.26 -6.91
N LEU A 36 10.64 -22.48 -6.20
CA LEU A 36 11.77 -23.00 -5.40
C LEU A 36 11.30 -24.02 -4.35
N GLN A 37 10.27 -23.66 -3.58
CA GLN A 37 9.70 -24.54 -2.56
C GLN A 37 9.10 -25.83 -3.17
N SER A 38 8.39 -25.72 -4.30
CA SER A 38 7.83 -26.90 -4.98
C SER A 38 8.91 -27.78 -5.61
N SER A 39 10.10 -27.22 -5.88
CA SER A 39 11.25 -27.96 -6.41
C SER A 39 12.14 -28.57 -5.32
N GLY A 40 11.79 -28.39 -4.04
CA GLY A 40 12.42 -29.07 -2.91
C GLY A 40 13.38 -28.23 -2.05
N ALA A 41 13.47 -26.92 -2.29
CA ALA A 41 14.28 -26.03 -1.46
C ALA A 41 13.55 -25.60 -0.17
N GLU A 42 14.33 -25.34 0.88
CA GLU A 42 13.88 -24.65 2.11
C GLU A 42 14.07 -23.14 1.91
N VAL A 43 12.97 -22.39 1.86
CA VAL A 43 13.01 -20.96 1.53
C VAL A 43 12.73 -20.11 2.75
N ILE A 44 13.74 -19.34 3.18
CA ILE A 44 13.64 -18.29 4.18
C ILE A 44 13.20 -17.02 3.44
N HIS A 45 11.93 -16.64 3.61
CA HIS A 45 11.39 -15.50 2.90
C HIS A 45 11.36 -14.27 3.81
N LEU A 46 12.04 -13.19 3.41
CA LEU A 46 12.09 -11.94 4.18
C LEU A 46 11.06 -10.91 3.71
N GLY A 47 10.31 -11.19 2.65
CA GLY A 47 9.34 -10.26 2.08
C GLY A 47 10.02 -9.17 1.23
N HIS A 48 9.58 -7.93 1.41
CA HIS A 48 10.00 -6.77 0.64
C HIS A 48 10.70 -5.72 1.51
N ASN A 49 11.25 -4.66 0.88
CA ASN A 49 11.95 -3.58 1.57
C ASN A 49 13.04 -4.10 2.54
N ARG A 50 14.10 -4.71 2.02
CA ARG A 50 15.20 -5.24 2.85
C ARG A 50 16.55 -4.62 2.53
N SER A 51 17.21 -4.11 3.55
CA SER A 51 18.58 -3.61 3.44
C SER A 51 19.54 -4.75 3.12
N VAL A 52 20.69 -4.41 2.54
CA VAL A 52 21.73 -5.41 2.26
C VAL A 52 22.19 -6.07 3.55
N ASP A 53 22.35 -5.29 4.62
CA ASP A 53 22.80 -5.79 5.92
C ASP A 53 21.84 -6.85 6.50
N GLU A 54 20.52 -6.59 6.47
CA GLU A 54 19.51 -7.56 6.92
C GLU A 54 19.58 -8.87 6.13
N VAL A 55 19.66 -8.80 4.79
CA VAL A 55 19.69 -9.98 3.91
C VAL A 55 20.96 -10.79 4.14
N VAL A 56 22.11 -10.12 4.22
CA VAL A 56 23.41 -10.78 4.43
C VAL A 56 23.49 -11.39 5.83
N ASN A 57 23.06 -10.68 6.87
CA ASN A 57 22.98 -11.22 8.23
C ASN A 57 22.07 -12.46 8.27
N CYS A 58 20.91 -12.40 7.64
CA CYS A 58 20.01 -13.55 7.52
C CYS A 58 20.70 -14.71 6.82
N ALA A 59 21.28 -14.49 5.64
CA ALA A 59 21.91 -15.55 4.85
C ALA A 59 23.03 -16.26 5.61
N ILE A 60 23.83 -15.52 6.37
CA ILE A 60 24.92 -16.08 7.19
C ILE A 60 24.37 -16.83 8.41
N GLN A 61 23.37 -16.28 9.11
CA GLN A 61 22.77 -16.94 10.27
C GLN A 61 22.08 -18.26 9.88
N GLU A 62 21.42 -18.26 8.72
CA GLU A 62 20.68 -19.40 8.16
C GLU A 62 21.56 -20.41 7.40
N ASP A 63 22.84 -20.06 7.17
CA ASP A 63 23.84 -20.84 6.41
C ASP A 63 23.28 -21.36 5.07
N VAL A 64 22.85 -20.42 4.23
CA VAL A 64 22.22 -20.75 2.93
C VAL A 64 23.23 -20.90 1.80
N GLN A 65 22.89 -21.69 0.78
CA GLN A 65 23.68 -21.77 -0.45
C GLN A 65 23.41 -20.60 -1.39
N GLY A 66 22.20 -20.02 -1.36
CA GLY A 66 21.78 -19.00 -2.32
C GLY A 66 20.94 -17.88 -1.72
N ILE A 67 21.09 -16.69 -2.30
CA ILE A 67 20.24 -15.53 -2.10
C ILE A 67 19.55 -15.23 -3.43
N ALA A 68 18.23 -15.01 -3.42
CA ALA A 68 17.46 -14.65 -4.59
C ALA A 68 16.70 -13.34 -4.35
N MET A 69 17.00 -12.33 -5.17
CA MET A 69 16.51 -10.97 -4.98
C MET A 69 15.71 -10.44 -6.16
N THR A 70 14.79 -9.52 -5.91
CA THR A 70 14.22 -8.64 -6.94
C THR A 70 14.57 -7.18 -6.68
N SER A 71 14.80 -6.42 -7.75
CA SER A 71 15.05 -4.97 -7.66
C SER A 71 14.45 -4.22 -8.85
N TYR A 72 13.36 -3.50 -8.62
CA TYR A 72 12.61 -2.74 -9.63
C TYR A 72 12.71 -1.21 -9.47
N GLN A 73 13.26 -0.71 -8.36
CA GLN A 73 13.35 0.73 -8.06
C GLN A 73 14.62 1.42 -8.58
N GLY A 74 15.51 0.68 -9.25
CA GLY A 74 16.88 1.13 -9.54
C GLY A 74 17.81 1.02 -8.33
N GLY A 75 19.04 1.54 -8.48
CA GLY A 75 20.13 1.40 -7.49
C GLY A 75 20.65 -0.02 -7.32
N HIS A 76 20.34 -0.92 -8.27
CA HIS A 76 20.69 -2.34 -8.22
C HIS A 76 22.20 -2.57 -8.35
N ILE A 77 22.93 -1.72 -9.07
CA ILE A 77 24.38 -1.82 -9.18
C ILE A 77 25.02 -1.71 -7.79
N GLU A 78 24.73 -0.62 -7.08
CA GLU A 78 25.27 -0.33 -5.75
C GLU A 78 24.77 -1.37 -4.73
N TYR A 79 23.49 -1.74 -4.79
CA TYR A 79 22.90 -2.73 -3.90
C TYR A 79 23.57 -4.11 -4.00
N PHE A 80 23.74 -4.64 -5.22
CA PHE A 80 24.31 -5.97 -5.41
C PHE A 80 25.83 -6.00 -5.21
N LYS A 81 26.56 -4.95 -5.61
CA LYS A 81 27.98 -4.84 -5.28
C LYS A 81 28.21 -4.80 -3.78
N TYR A 82 27.44 -3.98 -3.06
CA TYR A 82 27.52 -3.91 -1.61
C TYR A 82 27.19 -5.27 -0.95
N MET A 83 26.18 -5.99 -1.44
CA MET A 83 25.85 -7.33 -0.96
C MET A 83 27.01 -8.32 -1.17
N PHE A 84 27.62 -8.29 -2.36
CA PHE A 84 28.78 -9.13 -2.65
C PHE A 84 29.95 -8.81 -1.72
N ASP A 85 30.30 -7.53 -1.59
CA ASP A 85 31.41 -7.06 -0.75
C ASP A 85 31.20 -7.44 0.73
N LEU A 86 29.98 -7.26 1.24
CA LEU A 86 29.65 -7.58 2.63
C LEU A 86 29.72 -9.09 2.91
N LEU A 87 29.37 -9.94 1.92
CA LEU A 87 29.58 -11.38 2.02
C LEU A 87 31.07 -11.75 2.01
N GLN A 88 31.91 -11.06 1.22
CA GLN A 88 33.36 -11.28 1.24
C GLN A 88 33.95 -10.86 2.60
N GLU A 89 33.61 -9.66 3.07
CA GLU A 89 34.07 -9.10 4.35
C GLU A 89 33.72 -10.03 5.53
N ARG A 90 32.51 -10.62 5.50
CA ARG A 90 32.03 -11.55 6.53
C ARG A 90 32.45 -13.01 6.30
N ASN A 91 33.37 -13.27 5.37
CA ASN A 91 33.89 -14.61 5.03
C ASN A 91 32.80 -15.62 4.64
N ALA A 92 31.79 -15.17 3.91
CA ALA A 92 30.63 -15.94 3.44
C ALA A 92 30.54 -15.99 1.90
N SER A 93 31.70 -15.97 1.22
CA SER A 93 31.83 -15.94 -0.24
C SER A 93 31.29 -17.18 -0.99
N HIS A 94 30.92 -18.23 -0.25
CA HIS A 94 30.31 -19.44 -0.82
C HIS A 94 28.84 -19.20 -1.21
N ILE A 95 28.16 -18.23 -0.60
CA ILE A 95 26.76 -17.91 -0.86
C ILE A 95 26.61 -17.28 -2.24
N LYS A 96 25.75 -17.86 -3.08
CA LYS A 96 25.53 -17.46 -4.47
C LYS A 96 24.40 -16.44 -4.58
N ILE A 97 24.63 -15.31 -5.25
CA ILE A 97 23.61 -14.26 -5.42
C ILE A 97 22.93 -14.40 -6.79
N PHE A 98 21.60 -14.46 -6.79
CA PHE A 98 20.74 -14.46 -7.96
C PHE A 98 19.79 -13.26 -7.91
N ALA A 99 19.51 -12.64 -9.05
CA ALA A 99 18.63 -11.48 -9.09
C ALA A 99 17.78 -11.37 -10.36
N GLY A 100 16.74 -10.55 -10.31
CA GLY A 100 15.98 -10.09 -11.47
C GLY A 100 15.31 -8.72 -11.21
N GLY A 101 15.10 -7.94 -12.27
CA GLY A 101 14.47 -6.61 -12.18
C GLY A 101 13.65 -6.24 -13.42
N GLY A 102 13.23 -7.23 -14.20
CA GLY A 102 12.55 -6.98 -15.48
C GLY A 102 13.43 -6.17 -16.44
N GLY A 103 12.85 -5.13 -17.06
CA GLY A 103 13.56 -4.21 -17.95
C GLY A 103 14.39 -3.14 -17.26
N VAL A 104 14.37 -3.06 -15.91
CA VAL A 104 15.09 -2.04 -15.15
C VAL A 104 16.61 -2.28 -15.16
N ILE A 105 17.03 -3.55 -15.12
CA ILE A 105 18.45 -3.94 -15.16
C ILE A 105 18.84 -4.17 -16.61
N GLN A 106 19.68 -3.28 -17.15
CA GLN A 106 20.08 -3.31 -18.55
C GLN A 106 21.05 -4.45 -18.86
N PRO A 107 21.13 -4.93 -20.12
CA PRO A 107 22.05 -6.01 -20.51
C PRO A 107 23.53 -5.76 -20.14
N ASP A 108 24.00 -4.52 -20.22
CA ASP A 108 25.39 -4.19 -19.87
C ASP A 108 25.62 -4.14 -18.35
N GLU A 109 24.60 -3.75 -17.59
CA GLU A 109 24.62 -3.82 -16.12
C GLU A 109 24.58 -5.26 -15.61
N ILE A 110 23.83 -6.14 -16.30
CA ILE A 110 23.86 -7.58 -16.05
C ILE A 110 25.28 -8.11 -16.22
N LYS A 111 25.95 -7.78 -17.33
CA LYS A 111 27.35 -8.21 -17.57
C LYS A 111 28.29 -7.65 -16.51
N GLU A 112 28.13 -6.39 -16.12
CA GLU A 112 28.93 -5.76 -15.08
C GLU A 112 28.79 -6.47 -13.73
N LEU A 113 27.55 -6.71 -13.28
CA LEU A 113 27.29 -7.39 -12.02
C LEU A 113 27.72 -8.85 -12.02
N GLU A 114 27.50 -9.57 -13.13
CA GLU A 114 27.97 -10.95 -13.27
C GLU A 114 29.51 -11.02 -13.30
N ALA A 115 30.18 -10.04 -13.93
CA ALA A 115 31.64 -9.93 -13.90
C ALA A 115 32.19 -9.54 -12.52
N TYR A 116 31.42 -8.78 -11.72
CA TYR A 116 31.79 -8.39 -10.37
C TYR A 116 31.78 -9.58 -9.39
N GLY A 117 30.86 -10.53 -9.59
CA GLY A 117 30.76 -11.75 -8.79
C GLY A 117 29.35 -12.24 -8.51
N ILE A 118 28.31 -11.56 -9.02
CA ILE A 118 26.92 -12.03 -8.94
C ILE A 118 26.75 -13.25 -9.84
N ASN A 119 26.08 -14.30 -9.35
CA ASN A 119 26.08 -15.59 -10.06
C ASN A 119 25.23 -15.61 -11.31
N LYS A 120 24.07 -14.96 -11.27
CA LYS A 120 23.20 -14.79 -12.44
C LYS A 120 22.19 -13.68 -12.19
N ILE A 121 22.01 -12.82 -13.18
CA ILE A 121 20.85 -11.92 -13.25
C ILE A 121 19.98 -12.37 -14.43
N TYR A 122 18.71 -12.68 -14.15
CA TYR A 122 17.76 -13.16 -15.15
C TYR A 122 17.05 -11.98 -15.82
N SER A 123 17.20 -11.88 -17.15
CA SER A 123 16.49 -10.89 -17.96
C SER A 123 15.09 -11.36 -18.37
N PRO A 124 14.22 -10.46 -18.88
CA PRO A 124 12.95 -10.87 -19.49
C PRO A 124 13.13 -11.90 -20.62
N ASP A 125 14.23 -11.81 -21.35
CA ASP A 125 14.56 -12.74 -22.45
C ASP A 125 14.97 -14.13 -21.94
N ASP A 126 15.66 -14.20 -20.78
CA ASP A 126 15.88 -15.48 -20.08
C ASP A 126 14.56 -16.12 -19.65
N GLY A 127 13.63 -15.33 -19.11
CA GLY A 127 12.29 -15.81 -18.73
C GLY A 127 11.53 -16.42 -19.90
N ARG A 128 11.62 -15.84 -21.10
CA ARG A 128 11.01 -16.37 -22.32
C ARG A 128 11.69 -17.64 -22.82
N ARG A 129 13.03 -17.67 -22.79
CA ARG A 129 13.85 -18.78 -23.31
C ARG A 129 13.82 -20.01 -22.41
N MET A 130 13.89 -19.80 -21.10
CA MET A 130 14.02 -20.88 -20.10
C MET A 130 12.65 -21.26 -19.50
N GLY A 131 11.68 -20.36 -19.52
CA GLY A 131 10.47 -20.45 -18.71
C GLY A 131 10.77 -20.28 -17.22
N LEU A 132 9.72 -20.06 -16.42
CA LEU A 132 9.85 -19.86 -14.97
C LEU A 132 10.53 -21.06 -14.27
N GLN A 133 10.10 -22.29 -14.60
CA GLN A 133 10.70 -23.50 -14.04
C GLN A 133 12.16 -23.69 -14.47
N GLY A 134 12.52 -23.31 -15.71
CA GLY A 134 13.90 -23.43 -16.19
C GLY A 134 14.87 -22.52 -15.46
N MET A 135 14.45 -21.29 -15.12
CA MET A 135 15.25 -20.38 -14.29
C MET A 135 15.49 -20.97 -12.90
N ILE A 136 14.46 -21.53 -12.25
CA ILE A 136 14.61 -22.16 -10.94
C ILE A 136 15.50 -23.39 -10.99
N ASN A 137 15.40 -24.22 -12.05
CA ASN A 137 16.30 -25.35 -12.22
C ASN A 137 17.78 -24.90 -12.29
N ASP A 138 18.07 -23.83 -13.04
CA ASP A 138 19.43 -23.27 -13.12
C ASP A 138 19.94 -22.78 -11.74
N MET A 139 19.08 -22.11 -10.96
CA MET A 139 19.41 -21.69 -9.59
C MET A 139 19.76 -22.88 -8.69
N LEU A 140 18.92 -23.94 -8.72
CA LEU A 140 19.13 -25.12 -7.89
C LEU A 140 20.39 -25.90 -8.27
N ILE A 141 20.65 -26.07 -9.57
CA ILE A 141 21.86 -26.75 -10.06
C ILE A 141 23.13 -26.04 -9.56
N LYS A 142 23.15 -24.71 -9.59
CA LYS A 142 24.29 -23.90 -9.14
C LYS A 142 24.46 -23.84 -7.62
N THR A 143 23.44 -24.27 -6.87
CA THR A 143 23.42 -24.25 -5.40
C THR A 143 23.36 -25.64 -4.76
N ASP A 144 23.42 -26.72 -5.55
CA ASP A 144 23.38 -28.09 -5.05
C ASP A 144 24.75 -28.55 -4.50
N PHE A 145 25.16 -27.94 -3.39
CA PHE A 145 26.37 -28.31 -2.65
C PHE A 145 26.16 -28.20 -1.13
N PRO A 146 26.92 -28.96 -0.32
CA PRO A 146 26.95 -28.77 1.13
C PRO A 146 27.76 -27.52 1.49
N THR A 147 27.22 -26.64 2.34
CA THR A 147 27.92 -25.44 2.84
C THR A 147 29.17 -25.79 3.65
N ILE A 148 29.03 -26.77 4.55
CA ILE A 148 30.10 -27.33 5.36
C ILE A 148 29.80 -28.81 5.66
N THR A 149 30.83 -29.65 5.66
CA THR A 149 30.71 -31.10 5.92
C THR A 149 31.43 -31.56 7.18
N LYS A 150 32.38 -30.78 7.70
CA LYS A 150 33.14 -31.05 8.93
C LYS A 150 33.50 -29.75 9.63
N LEU A 151 33.46 -29.76 10.95
CA LEU A 151 33.84 -28.63 11.81
C LEU A 151 35.34 -28.77 12.18
N ASN A 152 36.14 -27.76 11.84
CA ASN A 152 37.59 -27.72 12.02
C ASN A 152 38.02 -26.44 12.75
N GLY A 153 37.64 -26.29 14.01
CA GLY A 153 38.11 -25.21 14.90
C GLY A 153 37.04 -24.22 15.36
N GLU A 154 35.80 -24.34 14.87
CA GLU A 154 34.64 -23.51 15.24
C GLU A 154 34.37 -23.56 16.75
N ILE A 155 34.74 -24.65 17.42
CA ILE A 155 34.60 -24.81 18.88
C ILE A 155 35.36 -23.71 19.66
N LYS A 156 36.42 -23.13 19.07
CA LYS A 156 37.22 -22.06 19.69
C LYS A 156 36.54 -20.69 19.57
N THR A 157 35.80 -20.48 18.50
CA THR A 157 35.13 -19.21 18.18
C THR A 157 33.67 -19.20 18.60
N LEU A 158 33.07 -20.37 18.84
CA LEU A 158 31.70 -20.54 19.29
C LEU A 158 31.39 -19.73 20.57
N PRO A 159 32.21 -19.77 21.65
CA PRO A 159 31.91 -19.04 22.89
C PRO A 159 31.90 -17.51 22.75
N ASN A 160 32.41 -16.98 21.64
CA ASN A 160 32.41 -15.55 21.34
C ASN A 160 31.17 -15.14 20.51
N ARG A 161 30.14 -16.00 20.43
CA ARG A 161 28.94 -15.81 19.61
C ARG A 161 29.27 -15.55 18.14
N ASN A 162 30.34 -16.16 17.62
CA ASN A 162 30.69 -16.01 16.21
C ASN A 162 29.59 -16.62 15.34
N VAL A 163 28.85 -15.76 14.64
CA VAL A 163 27.63 -16.12 13.90
C VAL A 163 27.85 -17.28 12.94
N LYS A 164 28.96 -17.27 12.18
CA LYS A 164 29.30 -18.32 11.22
C LYS A 164 29.57 -19.65 11.92
N SER A 165 30.25 -19.64 13.07
CA SER A 165 30.54 -20.85 13.86
C SER A 165 29.26 -21.48 14.39
N VAL A 166 28.33 -20.67 14.90
CA VAL A 166 27.01 -21.12 15.36
C VAL A 166 26.22 -21.71 14.19
N ALA A 167 26.10 -20.98 13.08
CA ALA A 167 25.34 -21.39 11.92
C ALA A 167 25.88 -22.68 11.28
N SER A 168 27.20 -22.79 11.14
CA SER A 168 27.89 -23.98 10.62
C SER A 168 27.69 -25.19 11.52
N ALA A 169 27.80 -25.01 12.84
CA ALA A 169 27.61 -26.09 13.80
C ALA A 169 26.18 -26.65 13.73
N ILE A 170 25.17 -25.77 13.62
CA ILE A 170 23.77 -26.19 13.44
C ILE A 170 23.59 -26.93 12.11
N SER A 171 24.14 -26.42 11.01
CA SER A 171 24.04 -27.08 9.69
C SER A 171 24.66 -28.47 9.66
N VAL A 172 25.82 -28.66 10.31
CA VAL A 172 26.47 -29.97 10.39
C VAL A 172 25.69 -30.92 11.30
N ALA A 173 25.16 -30.45 12.43
CA ALA A 173 24.30 -31.25 13.29
C ALA A 173 23.03 -31.73 12.56
N GLU A 174 22.42 -30.85 11.76
CA GLU A 174 21.16 -31.15 11.05
C GLU A 174 21.36 -32.07 9.83
N ASN A 175 22.45 -31.88 9.07
CA ASN A 175 22.67 -32.59 7.79
C ASN A 175 23.64 -33.76 7.89
N PHE A 176 24.60 -33.71 8.80
CA PHE A 176 25.68 -34.70 8.96
C PHE A 176 25.86 -35.08 10.43
N PRO A 177 24.83 -35.64 11.11
CA PRO A 177 24.86 -35.88 12.55
C PRO A 177 26.02 -36.77 13.00
N ALA A 178 26.42 -37.76 12.18
CA ALA A 178 27.59 -38.60 12.45
C ALA A 178 28.91 -37.81 12.43
N ALA A 179 29.03 -36.76 11.61
CA ALA A 179 30.19 -35.88 11.60
C ALA A 179 30.15 -34.83 12.73
N ALA A 180 28.97 -34.56 13.30
CA ALA A 180 28.78 -33.63 14.41
C ALA A 180 29.05 -34.26 15.79
N GLU A 181 29.06 -35.59 15.91
CA GLU A 181 29.01 -36.28 17.21
C GLU A 181 30.13 -35.87 18.17
N ASP A 182 31.38 -35.88 17.70
CA ASP A 182 32.54 -35.50 18.53
C ASP A 182 32.53 -34.00 18.87
N PHE A 183 32.06 -33.17 17.95
CA PHE A 183 31.90 -31.74 18.19
C PHE A 183 30.81 -31.47 19.25
N LEU A 184 29.69 -32.17 19.19
CA LEU A 184 28.58 -32.02 20.15
C LEU A 184 29.00 -32.46 21.56
N LYS A 185 29.89 -33.45 21.69
CA LYS A 185 30.51 -33.81 22.99
C LYS A 185 31.30 -32.63 23.57
N GLU A 186 32.07 -31.92 22.74
CA GLU A 186 32.79 -30.70 23.17
C GLU A 186 31.84 -29.53 23.47
N VAL A 187 30.76 -29.36 22.70
CA VAL A 187 29.69 -28.37 22.99
C VAL A 187 29.12 -28.60 24.39
N ASN A 188 28.78 -29.84 24.73
CA ASN A 188 28.26 -30.18 26.06
C ASN A 188 29.29 -29.90 27.18
N LYS A 189 30.58 -30.12 26.93
CA LYS A 189 31.65 -29.73 27.87
C LYS A 189 31.74 -28.21 28.07
N LEU A 190 31.55 -27.42 27.01
CA LEU A 190 31.57 -25.94 27.08
C LEU A 190 30.39 -25.37 27.87
N ILE A 191 29.21 -25.99 27.75
CA ILE A 191 28.04 -25.64 28.55
C ILE A 191 28.36 -25.94 30.03
N GLY A 192 28.90 -27.13 30.31
CA GLY A 192 29.25 -27.56 31.67
C GLY A 192 28.04 -27.50 32.60
N ASN A 193 28.18 -26.83 33.75
CA ASN A 193 27.10 -26.62 34.72
C ASN A 193 26.43 -25.25 34.60
N LYS A 194 26.59 -24.52 33.49
CA LYS A 194 25.96 -23.21 33.30
C LYS A 194 24.46 -23.38 33.05
N THR A 195 23.64 -22.70 33.85
CA THR A 195 22.20 -22.61 33.61
C THR A 195 21.91 -21.47 32.66
N ILE A 196 21.53 -21.80 31.42
CA ILE A 196 21.05 -20.83 30.42
C ILE A 196 19.57 -21.15 30.17
N PRO A 197 18.65 -20.22 30.48
CA PRO A 197 17.22 -20.44 30.31
C PRO A 197 16.81 -20.71 28.86
N VAL A 198 15.86 -21.63 28.69
CA VAL A 198 15.19 -21.91 27.43
C VAL A 198 13.69 -21.65 27.58
N LEU A 199 13.17 -20.72 26.79
CA LEU A 199 11.75 -20.43 26.69
C LEU A 199 11.16 -21.13 25.46
N GLY A 200 10.30 -22.11 25.69
CA GLY A 200 9.55 -22.80 24.64
C GLY A 200 8.23 -22.08 24.36
N ILE A 201 8.03 -21.63 23.13
CA ILE A 201 6.79 -20.98 22.69
C ILE A 201 6.09 -21.91 21.68
N THR A 202 4.91 -22.38 22.05
CA THR A 202 4.09 -23.26 21.21
C THR A 202 2.65 -22.76 21.13
N GLY A 203 1.84 -23.37 20.28
CA GLY A 203 0.49 -22.89 20.02
C GLY A 203 -0.05 -23.25 18.65
N THR A 204 -1.36 -23.03 18.48
CA THR A 204 -2.06 -23.35 17.25
C THR A 204 -1.53 -22.57 16.05
N GLY A 205 -1.67 -23.14 14.85
CA GLY A 205 -1.31 -22.46 13.60
C GLY A 205 -2.07 -21.15 13.46
N GLY A 206 -1.36 -20.05 13.15
CA GLY A 206 -1.98 -18.74 12.96
C GLY A 206 -2.39 -18.01 14.24
N ALA A 207 -2.04 -18.51 15.44
CA ALA A 207 -2.27 -17.80 16.71
C ALA A 207 -1.44 -16.52 16.87
N GLY A 208 -0.42 -16.31 16.03
CA GLY A 208 0.47 -15.15 16.08
C GLY A 208 1.70 -15.36 16.96
N LYS A 209 2.23 -16.59 17.03
CA LYS A 209 3.43 -16.95 17.79
C LYS A 209 4.63 -16.08 17.42
N SER A 210 5.05 -16.08 16.15
CA SER A 210 6.22 -15.33 15.70
C SER A 210 6.04 -13.81 15.83
N SER A 211 4.81 -13.29 15.72
CA SER A 211 4.53 -11.87 16.05
C SER A 211 4.65 -11.57 17.54
N LEU A 212 4.20 -12.48 18.41
CA LEU A 212 4.37 -12.34 19.85
C LEU A 212 5.84 -12.46 20.26
N VAL A 213 6.59 -13.39 19.65
CA VAL A 213 8.04 -13.52 19.85
C VAL A 213 8.76 -12.22 19.49
N ASP A 214 8.45 -11.61 18.34
CA ASP A 214 9.03 -10.32 17.94
C ASP A 214 8.75 -9.20 18.97
N GLU A 215 7.53 -9.12 19.48
CA GLU A 215 7.15 -8.16 20.54
C GLU A 215 7.88 -8.43 21.86
N LEU A 216 8.14 -9.70 22.21
CA LEU A 216 8.95 -10.06 23.38
C LEU A 216 10.42 -9.72 23.17
N VAL A 217 10.97 -9.96 21.98
CA VAL A 217 12.35 -9.57 21.61
C VAL A 217 12.52 -8.06 21.71
N ARG A 218 11.55 -7.28 21.20
CA ARG A 218 11.56 -5.82 21.31
C ARG A 218 11.68 -5.37 22.75
N ARG A 219 10.81 -5.88 23.63
CA ARG A 219 10.81 -5.56 25.08
C ARG A 219 12.12 -6.01 25.74
N PHE A 220 12.61 -7.19 25.41
CA PHE A 220 13.89 -7.69 25.92
C PHE A 220 15.07 -6.78 25.55
N LEU A 221 15.12 -6.28 24.32
CA LEU A 221 16.16 -5.36 23.86
C LEU A 221 16.09 -3.99 24.52
N VAL A 222 14.89 -3.51 24.86
CA VAL A 222 14.68 -2.24 25.57
C VAL A 222 15.03 -2.37 27.06
N GLU A 223 14.60 -3.46 27.69
CA GLU A 223 14.65 -3.62 29.15
C GLU A 223 15.95 -4.24 29.67
N THR A 224 16.75 -4.86 28.80
CA THR A 224 17.97 -5.58 29.19
C THR A 224 19.15 -5.24 28.28
N ASP A 225 20.37 -5.52 28.75
CA ASP A 225 21.61 -5.46 27.97
C ASP A 225 22.03 -6.83 27.40
N LYS A 226 21.20 -7.86 27.60
CA LYS A 226 21.51 -9.28 27.38
C LYS A 226 21.34 -9.71 25.93
N THR A 227 21.82 -10.93 25.63
CA THR A 227 21.82 -11.55 24.30
C THR A 227 20.84 -12.71 24.22
N MET A 228 20.22 -12.91 23.05
CA MET A 228 19.20 -13.93 22.85
C MET A 228 19.42 -14.71 21.54
N ALA A 229 19.18 -16.02 21.58
CA ALA A 229 19.08 -16.85 20.38
C ALA A 229 17.64 -17.31 20.17
N ILE A 230 17.17 -17.33 18.92
CA ILE A 230 15.82 -17.75 18.53
C ILE A 230 15.94 -18.90 17.53
N ILE A 231 15.26 -20.00 17.83
CA ILE A 231 15.16 -21.17 16.96
C ILE A 231 13.68 -21.34 16.63
N SER A 232 13.28 -20.97 15.40
CA SER A 232 11.89 -21.14 14.95
C SER A 232 11.78 -22.36 14.03
N VAL A 233 10.68 -23.10 14.13
CA VAL A 233 10.47 -24.33 13.36
C VAL A 233 9.21 -24.23 12.52
N ASP A 234 9.34 -24.47 11.21
CA ASP A 234 8.24 -24.44 10.24
C ASP A 234 8.00 -25.80 9.57
N PRO A 235 6.77 -26.12 9.13
CA PRO A 235 6.42 -27.41 8.55
C PRO A 235 6.98 -27.59 7.12
N SER A 236 7.48 -28.79 6.82
CA SER A 236 7.95 -29.18 5.48
C SER A 236 6.83 -29.75 4.60
N LYS A 237 6.84 -29.47 3.29
CA LYS A 237 5.91 -30.09 2.34
C LYS A 237 6.27 -31.55 2.07
N ARG A 238 5.36 -32.46 2.42
CA ARG A 238 5.53 -33.91 2.24
C ARG A 238 5.89 -34.34 0.81
N LYS A 239 5.25 -33.72 -0.21
CA LYS A 239 5.38 -34.16 -1.62
C LYS A 239 6.71 -33.76 -2.25
N THR A 240 7.25 -32.60 -1.87
CA THR A 240 8.40 -31.98 -2.55
C THR A 240 9.66 -32.00 -1.68
N GLY A 241 9.50 -32.12 -0.36
CA GLY A 241 10.60 -32.04 0.60
C GLY A 241 11.08 -30.62 0.91
N GLY A 242 10.55 -29.60 0.21
CA GLY A 242 10.84 -28.18 0.46
C GLY A 242 9.98 -27.59 1.58
N ALA A 243 10.38 -26.45 2.11
CA ALA A 243 9.69 -25.75 3.21
C ALA A 243 9.63 -24.25 2.93
N LEU A 244 8.59 -23.59 3.45
CA LEU A 244 8.54 -22.12 3.52
C LEU A 244 8.79 -21.79 4.98
N LEU A 245 9.96 -21.25 5.27
CA LEU A 245 10.38 -20.83 6.60
C LEU A 245 9.96 -19.37 6.76
N GLY A 246 8.73 -19.20 7.23
CA GLY A 246 7.99 -17.95 7.22
C GLY A 246 7.98 -17.20 8.54
N ASP A 247 8.50 -17.75 9.64
CA ASP A 247 8.53 -17.04 10.92
C ASP A 247 9.38 -15.76 10.88
N ARG A 248 10.54 -15.82 10.21
CA ARG A 248 11.49 -14.71 10.14
C ARG A 248 10.95 -13.45 9.47
N ILE A 249 9.93 -13.56 8.59
CA ILE A 249 9.31 -12.38 7.96
C ILE A 249 8.58 -11.49 8.97
N ARG A 250 8.14 -12.06 10.10
CA ARG A 250 7.36 -11.38 11.14
C ARG A 250 8.23 -10.63 12.15
N MET A 251 9.53 -10.89 12.12
CA MET A 251 10.51 -10.41 13.09
C MET A 251 11.10 -9.07 12.63
N ASN A 252 10.58 -7.96 13.17
CA ASN A 252 11.10 -6.63 12.90
C ASN A 252 12.27 -6.26 13.83
N SER A 253 12.29 -6.81 15.04
CA SER A 253 13.19 -6.38 16.13
C SER A 253 14.51 -7.17 16.18
N ILE A 254 14.68 -8.17 15.32
CA ILE A 254 15.81 -9.11 15.37
C ILE A 254 17.08 -8.59 14.67
N ASN A 255 17.02 -7.47 13.94
CA ASN A 255 18.20 -6.88 13.30
C ASN A 255 19.06 -6.14 14.35
N SER A 256 19.66 -6.90 15.26
CA SER A 256 20.49 -6.42 16.35
C SER A 256 21.66 -7.38 16.56
N PRO A 257 22.88 -6.90 16.87
CA PRO A 257 24.02 -7.77 17.16
C PRO A 257 23.81 -8.62 18.42
N ARG A 258 22.81 -8.31 19.25
CA ARG A 258 22.44 -9.08 20.45
C ARG A 258 21.53 -10.27 20.17
N ILE A 259 21.01 -10.38 18.94
CA ILE A 259 20.03 -11.40 18.56
C ILE A 259 20.60 -12.30 17.47
N TYR A 260 20.46 -13.61 17.65
CA TYR A 260 20.71 -14.62 16.62
C TYR A 260 19.42 -15.37 16.32
N MET A 261 19.08 -15.58 15.05
CA MET A 261 17.91 -16.36 14.67
C MET A 261 18.27 -17.43 13.64
N ARG A 262 17.77 -18.66 13.85
CA ARG A 262 17.87 -19.78 12.93
C ARG A 262 16.49 -20.38 12.68
N SER A 263 16.14 -20.58 11.41
CA SER A 263 14.87 -21.18 11.01
C SER A 263 15.07 -22.64 10.62
N LEU A 264 14.40 -23.58 11.27
CA LEU A 264 14.50 -25.01 11.01
C LEU A 264 13.23 -25.51 10.31
N ALA A 265 13.41 -26.53 9.48
CA ALA A 265 12.29 -27.28 8.90
C ALA A 265 12.05 -28.53 9.75
N THR A 266 10.80 -28.92 9.97
CA THR A 266 10.47 -30.18 10.68
C THR A 266 11.10 -31.41 10.03
N ARG A 267 11.21 -31.45 8.69
CA ARG A 267 11.76 -32.56 7.87
C ARG A 267 11.11 -33.93 8.10
N GLN A 268 10.09 -34.01 8.94
CA GLN A 268 9.34 -35.20 9.33
C GLN A 268 7.84 -34.91 9.30
N ALA A 269 7.02 -35.95 9.15
CA ALA A 269 5.57 -35.80 9.15
C ALA A 269 5.02 -35.82 10.58
N ASN A 270 4.07 -34.93 10.88
CA ASN A 270 3.29 -34.89 12.12
C ASN A 270 4.11 -34.63 13.41
N LEU A 271 5.23 -33.94 13.31
CA LEU A 271 5.99 -33.45 14.47
C LEU A 271 6.02 -31.93 14.46
N ALA A 272 5.93 -31.32 15.64
CA ALA A 272 5.97 -29.87 15.78
C ALA A 272 7.40 -29.31 15.73
N LEU A 273 8.39 -30.13 16.07
CA LEU A 273 9.81 -29.80 16.16
C LEU A 273 10.65 -30.53 15.11
N SER A 274 11.87 -30.02 14.91
CA SER A 274 12.91 -30.72 14.15
C SER A 274 13.58 -31.74 15.06
N LYS A 275 13.92 -32.92 14.51
CA LYS A 275 14.66 -33.97 15.21
C LYS A 275 15.95 -33.46 15.88
N TYR A 276 16.55 -32.40 15.35
CA TYR A 276 17.84 -31.85 15.81
C TYR A 276 17.71 -30.51 16.56
N VAL A 277 16.53 -30.23 17.13
CA VAL A 277 16.28 -28.98 17.86
C VAL A 277 17.15 -28.90 19.12
N GLN A 278 17.33 -30.01 19.86
CA GLN A 278 18.10 -30.03 21.09
C GLN A 278 19.59 -29.71 20.85
N GLU A 279 20.15 -30.24 19.77
CA GLU A 279 21.52 -29.95 19.34
C GLU A 279 21.67 -28.45 19.03
N SER A 280 20.67 -27.86 18.36
CA SER A 280 20.66 -26.42 18.06
C SER A 280 20.60 -25.57 19.33
N ILE A 281 19.74 -25.95 20.30
CA ILE A 281 19.67 -25.30 21.62
C ILE A 281 21.02 -25.37 22.32
N ASN A 282 21.64 -26.55 22.36
CA ASN A 282 22.93 -26.77 23.03
C ASN A 282 24.05 -25.95 22.38
N ILE A 283 24.07 -25.85 21.05
CA ILE A 283 25.03 -25.01 20.32
C ILE A 283 24.85 -23.54 20.70
N CYS A 284 23.60 -23.04 20.76
CA CYS A 284 23.32 -21.67 21.19
C CYS A 284 23.73 -21.44 22.66
N LYS A 285 23.47 -22.40 23.56
CA LYS A 285 23.93 -22.34 24.95
C LYS A 285 25.46 -22.28 25.04
N ALA A 286 26.18 -23.14 24.32
CA ALA A 286 27.64 -23.13 24.28
C ALA A 286 28.23 -21.86 23.65
N ALA A 287 27.48 -21.21 22.75
CA ALA A 287 27.87 -19.93 22.18
C ALA A 287 27.80 -18.77 23.19
N GLY A 288 27.15 -18.95 24.34
CA GLY A 288 27.07 -17.96 25.40
C GLY A 288 25.97 -16.91 25.19
N PHE A 289 24.83 -17.29 24.60
CA PHE A 289 23.61 -16.48 24.67
C PHE A 289 22.99 -16.56 26.07
N ASP A 290 22.38 -15.47 26.53
CA ASP A 290 21.80 -15.38 27.88
C ASP A 290 20.39 -16.00 27.95
N LEU A 291 19.66 -16.03 26.83
CA LEU A 291 18.34 -16.66 26.70
C LEU A 291 18.23 -17.36 25.34
N VAL A 292 17.61 -18.54 25.31
CA VAL A 292 17.24 -19.24 24.07
C VAL A 292 15.72 -19.32 23.97
N ILE A 293 15.14 -18.83 22.88
CA ILE A 293 13.73 -19.03 22.54
C ILE A 293 13.61 -20.14 21.50
N VAL A 294 12.68 -21.05 21.70
CA VAL A 294 12.34 -22.10 20.73
C VAL A 294 10.86 -21.93 20.36
N GLU A 295 10.59 -21.57 19.12
CA GLU A 295 9.25 -21.48 18.56
C GLU A 295 8.93 -22.75 17.77
N THR A 296 7.83 -23.42 18.11
CA THR A 296 7.38 -24.61 17.37
C THR A 296 6.59 -24.23 16.12
N SER A 297 6.42 -25.19 15.21
CA SER A 297 5.38 -25.07 14.18
C SER A 297 3.98 -25.07 14.78
N GLY A 298 2.94 -24.80 13.98
CA GLY A 298 1.55 -24.85 14.45
C GLY A 298 1.16 -26.23 14.97
N ILE A 299 0.85 -26.34 16.26
CA ILE A 299 0.56 -27.64 16.89
C ILE A 299 -0.94 -28.00 16.89
N GLY A 300 -1.20 -29.30 16.98
CA GLY A 300 -2.53 -29.85 17.28
C GLY A 300 -2.88 -29.76 18.77
N GLN A 301 -4.01 -30.37 19.16
CA GLN A 301 -4.47 -30.33 20.56
C GLN A 301 -3.62 -31.19 21.51
N SER A 302 -2.92 -32.21 21.02
CA SER A 302 -2.24 -33.23 21.83
C SER A 302 -0.70 -33.21 21.74
N ASP A 303 -0.11 -32.11 21.31
CA ASP A 303 1.34 -32.00 21.12
C ASP A 303 1.97 -31.24 22.29
N THR A 304 2.92 -31.86 22.97
CA THR A 304 3.60 -31.32 24.17
C THR A 304 5.12 -31.41 24.06
N GLU A 305 5.66 -31.75 22.88
CA GLU A 305 7.09 -32.08 22.69
C GLU A 305 8.03 -30.95 23.15
N ILE A 306 7.59 -29.70 23.03
CA ILE A 306 8.37 -28.53 23.45
C ILE A 306 8.74 -28.54 24.93
N THR A 307 7.91 -29.16 25.78
CA THR A 307 8.11 -29.19 27.23
C THR A 307 9.32 -30.02 27.65
N GLU A 308 9.78 -30.94 26.78
CA GLU A 308 10.99 -31.74 26.99
C GLU A 308 12.27 -30.96 26.65
N HIS A 309 12.14 -29.83 25.93
CA HIS A 309 13.25 -29.05 25.39
C HIS A 309 13.38 -27.65 26.00
N CYS A 310 12.47 -27.25 26.90
CA CYS A 310 12.46 -25.90 27.51
C CYS A 310 12.39 -25.93 29.04
N ASP A 311 12.87 -24.86 29.67
CA ASP A 311 12.76 -24.64 31.12
C ASP A 311 11.41 -23.99 31.48
N VAL A 312 10.95 -23.06 30.64
CA VAL A 312 9.66 -22.35 30.76
C VAL A 312 8.88 -22.53 29.46
N SER A 313 7.59 -22.85 29.56
CA SER A 313 6.71 -23.03 28.40
C SER A 313 5.58 -21.99 28.31
N LEU A 314 5.39 -21.41 27.13
CA LEU A 314 4.31 -20.47 26.82
C LEU A 314 3.40 -21.07 25.75
N TYR A 315 2.13 -21.29 26.09
CA TYR A 315 1.11 -21.70 25.12
C TYR A 315 0.36 -20.50 24.56
N VAL A 316 0.40 -20.33 23.24
CA VAL A 316 -0.26 -19.23 22.52
C VAL A 316 -1.49 -19.75 21.78
N MET A 317 -2.64 -19.15 22.03
CA MET A 317 -3.91 -19.51 21.40
C MET A 317 -4.70 -18.26 20.97
N THR A 318 -5.77 -18.45 20.20
CA THR A 318 -6.72 -17.38 19.86
C THR A 318 -8.00 -17.54 20.68
N PRO A 319 -8.87 -16.50 20.74
CA PRO A 319 -10.22 -16.65 21.30
C PRO A 319 -11.11 -17.67 20.58
N GLU A 320 -10.74 -18.10 19.37
CA GLU A 320 -11.53 -18.98 18.51
C GLU A 320 -11.08 -20.45 18.65
N PHE A 321 -11.43 -21.09 19.79
CA PHE A 321 -11.14 -22.51 20.05
C PHE A 321 -12.37 -23.43 19.98
N GLY A 322 -13.52 -22.90 19.56
CA GLY A 322 -14.79 -23.62 19.51
C GLY A 322 -15.52 -23.58 20.86
N ALA A 323 -16.13 -24.71 21.26
CA ALA A 323 -16.82 -24.80 22.55
C ALA A 323 -15.82 -24.90 23.71
N ALA A 324 -16.19 -24.43 24.91
CA ALA A 324 -15.37 -24.51 26.11
C ALA A 324 -14.90 -25.95 26.44
N THR A 325 -15.68 -26.97 26.09
CA THR A 325 -15.31 -28.40 26.25
C THR A 325 -14.12 -28.83 25.39
N GLN A 326 -13.72 -28.05 24.38
CA GLN A 326 -12.50 -28.32 23.61
C GLN A 326 -11.24 -28.04 24.42
N LEU A 327 -11.30 -27.13 25.40
CA LEU A 327 -10.16 -26.80 26.27
C LEU A 327 -9.72 -28.02 27.10
N GLU A 328 -10.64 -28.93 27.42
CA GLU A 328 -10.36 -30.19 28.12
C GLU A 328 -9.53 -31.18 27.29
N LYS A 329 -9.34 -30.92 25.98
CA LYS A 329 -8.56 -31.76 25.06
C LYS A 329 -7.21 -31.17 24.70
N ILE A 330 -6.90 -29.97 25.18
CA ILE A 330 -5.66 -29.27 24.85
C ILE A 330 -4.64 -29.63 25.93
N ASP A 331 -3.78 -30.60 25.64
CA ASP A 331 -2.79 -31.11 26.59
C ASP A 331 -1.84 -30.00 27.06
N MET A 332 -1.50 -29.04 26.18
CA MET A 332 -0.66 -27.90 26.56
C MET A 332 -1.25 -27.06 27.70
N LEU A 333 -2.56 -27.07 27.96
CA LEU A 333 -3.12 -26.38 29.13
C LEU A 333 -2.80 -27.09 30.46
N ASP A 334 -2.40 -28.35 30.44
CA ASP A 334 -1.90 -29.08 31.61
C ASP A 334 -0.42 -28.81 31.89
N PHE A 335 0.38 -28.55 30.85
CA PHE A 335 1.83 -28.43 30.97
C PHE A 335 2.37 -27.00 30.88
N ALA A 336 1.63 -26.07 30.28
CA ALA A 336 2.10 -24.71 30.08
C ALA A 336 2.30 -23.96 31.40
N ASP A 337 3.47 -23.33 31.55
CA ASP A 337 3.73 -22.41 32.66
C ASP A 337 2.87 -21.16 32.58
N MET A 338 2.62 -20.71 31.35
CA MET A 338 1.87 -19.51 31.04
C MET A 338 1.07 -19.70 29.76
N VAL A 339 -0.08 -19.04 29.69
CA VAL A 339 -0.96 -19.05 28.52
C VAL A 339 -1.17 -17.62 28.02
N ALA A 340 -0.92 -17.41 26.73
CA ALA A 340 -1.23 -16.17 26.03
C ALA A 340 -2.41 -16.40 25.07
N ILE A 341 -3.54 -15.76 25.36
CA ILE A 341 -4.68 -15.67 24.44
C ILE A 341 -4.43 -14.46 23.56
N ASN A 342 -3.68 -14.69 22.49
CA ASN A 342 -3.33 -13.66 21.53
C ASN A 342 -4.50 -13.37 20.57
N LYS A 343 -4.43 -12.24 19.86
CA LYS A 343 -5.58 -11.71 19.09
C LYS A 343 -6.77 -11.46 20.01
N PHE A 344 -6.49 -10.88 21.18
CA PHE A 344 -7.49 -10.53 22.17
C PHE A 344 -8.49 -9.45 21.69
N ASP A 345 -8.21 -8.91 20.51
CA ASP A 345 -8.99 -7.98 19.73
C ASP A 345 -10.25 -8.62 19.08
N LYS A 346 -10.29 -9.96 19.05
CA LYS A 346 -11.34 -10.78 18.44
C LYS A 346 -12.58 -10.88 19.32
N ARG A 347 -13.72 -11.12 18.66
CA ARG A 347 -15.01 -11.31 19.34
C ARG A 347 -14.94 -12.52 20.27
N GLY A 348 -15.44 -12.38 21.49
CA GLY A 348 -15.45 -13.45 22.48
C GLY A 348 -14.14 -13.62 23.27
N ALA A 349 -13.15 -12.72 23.10
CA ALA A 349 -11.90 -12.76 23.85
C ALA A 349 -12.08 -12.74 25.39
N GLN A 350 -13.05 -11.96 25.88
CA GLN A 350 -13.38 -11.89 27.30
C GLN A 350 -14.02 -13.19 27.83
N ASP A 351 -14.85 -13.85 27.02
CA ASP A 351 -15.35 -15.19 27.36
C ASP A 351 -14.24 -16.24 27.29
N ALA A 352 -13.37 -16.14 26.29
CA ALA A 352 -12.22 -17.00 26.09
C ALA A 352 -11.26 -16.98 27.29
N ILE A 353 -10.87 -15.80 27.80
CA ILE A 353 -9.98 -15.72 28.96
C ILE A 353 -10.61 -16.31 30.21
N ARG A 354 -11.91 -16.08 30.42
CA ARG A 354 -12.63 -16.68 31.54
C ARG A 354 -12.63 -18.21 31.45
N ASP A 355 -12.91 -18.75 30.27
CA ASP A 355 -13.06 -20.19 30.08
C ASP A 355 -11.69 -20.90 30.15
N VAL A 356 -10.63 -20.29 29.61
CA VAL A 356 -9.25 -20.77 29.74
C VAL A 356 -8.78 -20.68 31.19
N ARG A 357 -9.06 -19.59 31.92
CA ARG A 357 -8.75 -19.47 33.36
C ARG A 357 -9.44 -20.57 34.17
N LYS A 358 -10.73 -20.82 33.92
CA LYS A 358 -11.47 -21.92 34.56
C LYS A 358 -10.85 -23.28 34.27
N GLN A 359 -10.48 -23.54 33.02
CA GLN A 359 -9.83 -24.79 32.65
C GLN A 359 -8.46 -24.93 33.31
N TYR A 360 -7.65 -23.86 33.30
CA TYR A 360 -6.34 -23.84 33.95
C TYR A 360 -6.44 -24.15 35.46
N LYS A 361 -7.42 -23.57 36.17
CA LYS A 361 -7.69 -23.90 37.58
C LYS A 361 -8.00 -25.37 37.80
N ARG A 362 -8.78 -25.98 36.90
CA ARG A 362 -9.16 -27.40 36.97
C ARG A 362 -7.95 -28.30 36.75
N ASN A 363 -7.17 -28.03 35.70
CA ASN A 363 -5.97 -28.79 35.35
C ASN A 363 -4.94 -28.80 36.49
N HIS A 364 -4.81 -27.67 37.19
CA HIS A 364 -3.82 -27.48 38.26
C HIS A 364 -4.38 -27.64 39.70
N ASN A 365 -5.67 -27.99 39.86
CA ASN A 365 -6.35 -28.13 41.15
C ASN A 365 -6.26 -26.90 42.08
N ILE A 366 -6.28 -25.68 41.54
CA ILE A 366 -6.15 -24.40 42.26
C ILE A 366 -7.46 -23.59 42.28
N PHE A 367 -8.53 -24.17 42.82
CA PHE A 367 -9.89 -23.60 42.75
C PHE A 367 -10.05 -22.25 43.48
N ASP A 368 -9.28 -22.03 44.56
CA ASP A 368 -9.38 -20.83 45.40
C ASP A 368 -8.50 -19.66 44.91
N ALA A 369 -7.64 -19.87 43.91
CA ALA A 369 -6.79 -18.83 43.35
C ALA A 369 -7.64 -17.73 42.69
N LYS A 370 -7.25 -16.47 42.84
CA LYS A 370 -7.94 -15.36 42.16
C LYS A 370 -7.61 -15.37 40.67
N ASP A 371 -8.54 -14.91 39.83
CA ASP A 371 -8.36 -14.91 38.38
C ASP A 371 -7.16 -14.06 37.94
N GLU A 372 -6.86 -12.99 38.68
CA GLU A 372 -5.72 -12.08 38.49
C GLU A 372 -4.35 -12.74 38.81
N GLU A 373 -4.35 -13.80 39.60
CA GLU A 373 -3.14 -14.54 40.02
C GLU A 373 -2.79 -15.68 39.04
N LEU A 374 -3.71 -16.01 38.12
CA LEU A 374 -3.50 -17.07 37.14
C LEU A 374 -2.56 -16.59 36.02
N PRO A 375 -1.66 -17.46 35.52
CA PRO A 375 -0.72 -17.11 34.45
C PRO A 375 -1.38 -17.16 33.06
N VAL A 376 -2.56 -16.55 32.93
CA VAL A 376 -3.36 -16.50 31.69
C VAL A 376 -3.57 -15.04 31.30
N TYR A 377 -2.98 -14.64 30.18
CA TYR A 377 -2.92 -13.25 29.71
C TYR A 377 -3.62 -13.10 28.36
N GLY A 378 -4.42 -12.04 28.21
CA GLY A 378 -4.90 -11.59 26.91
C GLY A 378 -3.84 -10.71 26.27
N THR A 379 -3.46 -10.98 25.01
CA THR A 379 -2.44 -10.19 24.30
C THR A 379 -2.90 -9.79 22.90
N MET A 380 -2.38 -8.67 22.43
CA MET A 380 -2.58 -8.19 21.06
C MET A 380 -1.21 -7.86 20.44
N ALA A 381 -0.50 -8.88 19.96
CA ALA A 381 0.81 -8.68 19.35
C ALA A 381 0.78 -7.75 18.10
N SER A 382 -0.39 -7.59 17.47
CA SER A 382 -0.60 -6.66 16.35
C SER A 382 -0.68 -5.20 16.79
N GLN A 383 -1.00 -4.93 18.06
CA GLN A 383 -1.09 -3.59 18.61
C GLN A 383 0.27 -3.20 19.19
N PHE A 384 0.78 -2.07 18.72
CA PHE A 384 2.03 -1.54 19.23
C PHE A 384 1.89 -1.14 20.71
N ASN A 385 2.89 -1.52 21.51
CA ASN A 385 2.92 -1.25 22.96
C ASN A 385 1.66 -1.73 23.71
N ASP A 386 1.07 -2.85 23.27
CA ASP A 386 -0.07 -3.48 23.93
C ASP A 386 0.18 -3.74 25.44
N PRO A 387 -0.68 -3.23 26.34
CA PRO A 387 -0.58 -3.44 27.79
C PRO A 387 -0.59 -4.93 28.17
N GLY A 388 -1.40 -5.75 27.51
CA GLY A 388 -1.46 -7.20 27.76
C GLY A 388 -0.14 -7.90 27.48
N THR A 389 0.51 -7.55 26.37
CA THR A 389 1.83 -8.07 25.99
C THR A 389 2.92 -7.56 26.95
N ASN A 390 2.80 -6.33 27.45
CA ASN A 390 3.69 -5.78 28.49
C ASN A 390 3.59 -6.61 29.78
N ASN A 391 2.37 -6.86 30.24
CA ASN A 391 2.10 -7.67 31.43
C ASN A 391 2.58 -9.11 31.27
N LEU A 392 2.39 -9.72 30.08
CA LEU A 392 2.94 -11.03 29.75
C LEU A 392 4.47 -11.04 29.82
N PHE A 393 5.15 -10.03 29.28
CA PHE A 393 6.61 -9.93 29.28
C PHE A 393 7.17 -9.88 30.72
N SER A 394 6.65 -8.99 31.57
CA SER A 394 7.09 -8.88 32.97
C SER A 394 6.85 -10.19 33.74
N ALA A 395 5.72 -10.85 33.49
CA ALA A 395 5.41 -12.15 34.11
C ALA A 395 6.32 -13.28 33.60
N LEU A 396 6.66 -13.30 32.31
CA LEU A 396 7.63 -14.25 31.73
C LEU A 396 9.02 -14.08 32.32
N MET A 397 9.52 -12.84 32.43
CA MET A 397 10.83 -12.58 33.03
C MET A 397 10.89 -13.08 34.47
N LYS A 398 9.85 -12.79 35.26
CA LYS A 398 9.73 -13.31 36.63
C LYS A 398 9.68 -14.84 36.66
N LYS A 399 8.89 -15.47 35.80
CA LYS A 399 8.76 -16.93 35.74
C LYS A 399 10.08 -17.62 35.37
N ILE A 400 10.86 -17.01 34.48
CA ILE A 400 12.22 -17.48 34.15
C ILE A 400 13.11 -17.39 35.39
N THR A 401 13.09 -16.28 36.13
CA THR A 401 13.84 -16.14 37.39
C THR A 401 13.43 -17.20 38.40
N ASP A 402 12.12 -17.43 38.59
CA ASP A 402 11.59 -18.39 39.56
C ASP A 402 12.00 -19.84 39.24
N LYS A 403 12.02 -20.22 37.95
CA LYS A 403 12.37 -21.59 37.53
C LYS A 403 13.86 -21.85 37.38
N THR A 404 14.63 -20.85 36.94
CA THR A 404 16.03 -21.04 36.54
C THR A 404 17.03 -20.38 37.49
N GLY A 405 16.57 -19.47 38.35
CA GLY A 405 17.40 -18.64 39.22
C GLY A 405 18.13 -17.50 38.51
N ILE A 406 17.88 -17.28 37.21
CA ILE A 406 18.51 -16.23 36.41
C ILE A 406 17.60 -14.99 36.35
N ASP A 407 18.06 -13.89 36.93
CA ASP A 407 17.37 -12.59 36.87
C ASP A 407 18.03 -11.67 35.84
N PHE A 408 17.25 -11.26 34.83
CA PHE A 408 17.69 -10.33 33.79
C PHE A 408 17.59 -8.85 34.22
N ASN A 409 17.03 -8.55 35.40
CA ASN A 409 16.83 -7.20 35.94
C ASN A 409 16.03 -6.27 34.98
N ALA A 410 15.02 -6.82 34.29
CA ALA A 410 14.11 -6.03 33.46
C ALA A 410 13.34 -5.01 34.34
N LYS A 411 13.22 -3.76 33.88
CA LYS A 411 12.67 -2.64 34.67
C LYS A 411 11.18 -2.38 34.41
N MET A 412 10.56 -3.12 33.50
CA MET A 412 9.17 -2.95 33.13
C MET A 412 8.21 -3.35 34.26
N ASP A 413 7.51 -2.35 34.80
CA ASP A 413 6.51 -2.55 35.85
C ASP A 413 5.21 -3.17 35.32
N PHE A 414 4.53 -3.94 36.18
CA PHE A 414 3.22 -4.51 35.89
C PHE A 414 2.15 -3.42 35.89
N THR A 415 1.36 -3.32 34.83
CA THR A 415 0.28 -2.32 34.71
C THR A 415 -1.07 -2.94 35.04
N LYS A 416 -1.99 -2.17 35.64
CA LYS A 416 -3.38 -2.61 35.87
C LYS A 416 -4.25 -2.48 34.62
N GLU A 417 -3.73 -1.87 33.56
CA GLU A 417 -4.46 -1.69 32.30
C GLU A 417 -4.59 -3.04 31.58
N GLU A 418 -5.81 -3.40 31.21
CA GLU A 418 -6.08 -4.54 30.34
C GLU A 418 -5.96 -4.11 28.88
N SER A 419 -5.70 -5.06 27.98
CA SER A 419 -5.79 -4.82 26.53
C SER A 419 -7.23 -4.45 26.16
N GLU A 420 -7.51 -3.15 26.05
CA GLU A 420 -8.74 -2.63 25.46
C GLU A 420 -8.52 -2.23 24.01
N LYS A 421 -9.40 -2.70 23.13
CA LYS A 421 -9.29 -2.43 21.69
C LYS A 421 -9.83 -1.06 21.33
N VAL A 422 -9.00 -0.27 20.67
CA VAL A 422 -9.46 0.87 19.86
C VAL A 422 -9.94 0.33 18.52
N TYR A 423 -11.25 0.17 18.37
CA TYR A 423 -11.81 -0.31 17.10
C TYR A 423 -11.76 0.82 16.05
N ILE A 424 -11.00 0.62 14.97
CA ILE A 424 -11.06 1.50 13.79
C ILE A 424 -12.49 1.53 13.24
N ILE A 425 -13.07 0.35 13.03
CA ILE A 425 -14.49 0.17 12.69
C ILE A 425 -15.16 -0.58 13.84
N PRO A 426 -16.19 0.02 14.48
CA PRO A 426 -16.97 -0.63 15.52
C PRO A 426 -17.56 -1.98 15.05
N PRO A 427 -17.59 -3.02 15.92
CA PRO A 427 -18.06 -4.36 15.53
C PRO A 427 -19.48 -4.41 14.96
N ASP A 428 -20.38 -3.55 15.44
CA ASP A 428 -21.77 -3.41 14.97
C ASP A 428 -21.86 -2.82 13.56
N ARG A 429 -20.81 -2.16 13.07
CA ARG A 429 -20.71 -1.55 11.74
C ARG A 429 -20.01 -2.44 10.72
N THR A 430 -19.52 -3.62 11.10
CA THR A 430 -18.75 -4.53 10.22
C THR A 430 -19.51 -5.02 8.98
N ARG A 431 -20.84 -4.95 8.99
CA ARG A 431 -21.69 -5.39 7.86
C ARG A 431 -21.86 -4.36 6.74
N TYR A 432 -21.08 -3.29 6.77
CA TYR A 432 -21.31 -2.12 5.94
C TYR A 432 -21.33 -2.39 4.42
N LEU A 433 -20.49 -3.32 3.93
CA LEU A 433 -20.44 -3.68 2.51
C LEU A 433 -21.65 -4.50 2.07
N ALA A 434 -22.16 -5.40 2.91
CA ALA A 434 -23.39 -6.13 2.62
C ALA A 434 -24.59 -5.18 2.54
N GLU A 435 -24.71 -4.23 3.48
CA GLU A 435 -25.77 -3.22 3.48
C GLU A 435 -25.73 -2.34 2.22
N ILE A 436 -24.55 -2.01 1.72
CA ILE A 436 -24.40 -1.28 0.45
C ILE A 436 -24.89 -2.13 -0.72
N ALA A 437 -24.53 -3.42 -0.76
CA ALA A 437 -24.99 -4.33 -1.80
C ALA A 437 -26.51 -4.52 -1.77
N GLU A 438 -27.10 -4.68 -0.58
CA GLU A 438 -28.54 -4.77 -0.34
C GLU A 438 -29.26 -3.48 -0.77
N ALA A 439 -28.74 -2.30 -0.41
CA ALA A 439 -29.31 -1.02 -0.83
C ALA A 439 -29.27 -0.82 -2.36
N ASN A 440 -28.19 -1.26 -3.01
CA ASN A 440 -28.08 -1.23 -4.47
C ASN A 440 -29.09 -2.18 -5.14
N GLN A 441 -29.26 -3.38 -4.59
CA GLN A 441 -30.25 -4.34 -5.09
C GLN A 441 -31.68 -3.80 -4.91
N ALA A 442 -32.01 -3.26 -3.74
CA ALA A 442 -33.31 -2.63 -3.49
C ALA A 442 -33.59 -1.48 -4.45
N TYR A 443 -32.57 -0.68 -4.79
CA TYR A 443 -32.70 0.37 -5.81
C TYR A 443 -32.99 -0.21 -7.20
N ALA A 444 -32.32 -1.29 -7.60
CA ALA A 444 -32.59 -1.95 -8.89
C ALA A 444 -34.02 -2.51 -8.97
N GLU A 445 -34.50 -3.13 -7.89
CA GLU A 445 -35.88 -3.61 -7.77
C GLU A 445 -36.89 -2.44 -7.87
N PHE A 446 -36.60 -1.32 -7.20
CA PHE A 446 -37.38 -0.09 -7.30
C PHE A 446 -37.43 0.43 -8.74
N VAL A 447 -36.29 0.55 -9.43
CA VAL A 447 -36.23 0.99 -10.84
C VAL A 447 -37.09 0.09 -11.72
N ASN A 448 -36.93 -1.24 -11.59
CA ASN A 448 -37.70 -2.20 -12.38
C ASN A 448 -39.21 -2.07 -12.14
N ALA A 449 -39.63 -1.91 -10.89
CA ALA A 449 -41.04 -1.72 -10.53
C ALA A 449 -41.60 -0.41 -11.10
N GLN A 450 -40.90 0.71 -10.91
CA GLN A 450 -41.34 2.03 -11.33
C GLN A 450 -41.37 2.18 -12.86
N SER A 451 -40.34 1.67 -13.57
CA SER A 451 -40.33 1.64 -15.03
C SER A 451 -41.48 0.79 -15.60
N LYS A 452 -41.85 -0.31 -14.96
CA LYS A 452 -43.00 -1.12 -15.37
C LYS A 452 -44.33 -0.36 -15.20
N LEU A 453 -44.50 0.35 -14.09
CA LEU A 453 -45.69 1.20 -13.87
C LEU A 453 -45.76 2.32 -14.92
N ALA A 454 -44.64 3.01 -15.17
CA ALA A 454 -44.56 4.05 -16.20
C ALA A 454 -44.90 3.51 -17.60
N GLN A 455 -44.45 2.30 -17.93
CA GLN A 455 -44.80 1.64 -19.19
C GLN A 455 -46.30 1.38 -19.30
N GLN A 456 -46.93 0.90 -18.23
CA GLN A 456 -48.37 0.66 -18.19
C GLN A 456 -49.16 1.95 -18.37
N LEU A 457 -48.73 3.05 -17.72
CA LEU A 457 -49.36 4.36 -17.88
C LEU A 457 -49.28 4.88 -19.31
N PHE A 458 -48.12 4.72 -19.96
CA PHE A 458 -47.94 5.09 -21.37
C PHE A 458 -48.89 4.30 -22.29
N GLN A 459 -49.00 2.99 -22.07
CA GLN A 459 -49.89 2.12 -22.84
C GLN A 459 -51.38 2.45 -22.63
N LEU A 460 -51.79 2.68 -21.38
CA LEU A 460 -53.16 3.07 -21.05
C LEU A 460 -53.51 4.42 -21.66
N LYS A 461 -52.63 5.41 -21.56
CA LYS A 461 -52.82 6.72 -22.18
C LYS A 461 -53.01 6.62 -23.69
N GLY A 462 -52.13 5.90 -24.38
CA GLY A 462 -52.26 5.70 -25.83
C GLY A 462 -53.56 4.96 -26.20
N THR A 463 -53.97 3.97 -25.39
CA THR A 463 -55.23 3.24 -25.60
C THR A 463 -56.46 4.14 -25.41
N ILE A 464 -56.48 4.96 -24.36
CA ILE A 464 -57.52 5.94 -24.09
C ILE A 464 -57.64 6.92 -25.26
N GLU A 465 -56.52 7.48 -25.73
CA GLU A 465 -56.50 8.41 -26.86
C GLU A 465 -57.02 7.77 -28.16
N ILE A 466 -56.68 6.50 -28.43
CA ILE A 466 -57.20 5.75 -29.58
C ILE A 466 -58.72 5.57 -29.47
N LEU A 467 -59.23 5.18 -28.30
CA LEU A 467 -60.66 4.94 -28.08
C LEU A 467 -61.47 6.24 -28.13
N GLU A 468 -60.94 7.34 -27.60
CA GLU A 468 -61.53 8.68 -27.71
C GLU A 468 -61.62 9.11 -29.17
N ASN A 469 -60.57 8.89 -29.96
CA ASN A 469 -60.55 9.20 -31.40
C ASN A 469 -61.53 8.36 -32.23
N HIS A 470 -61.83 7.12 -31.79
CA HIS A 470 -62.78 6.22 -32.46
C HIS A 470 -64.22 6.33 -31.92
N GLN A 471 -64.51 7.28 -31.03
CA GLN A 471 -65.82 7.46 -30.40
C GLN A 471 -66.36 6.18 -29.74
N ALA A 472 -65.47 5.44 -29.06
CA ALA A 472 -65.85 4.26 -28.28
C ALA A 472 -66.80 4.63 -27.11
N LYS A 473 -67.39 3.62 -26.46
CA LYS A 473 -68.36 3.87 -25.38
C LYS A 473 -67.70 4.59 -24.20
N ALA A 474 -68.39 5.59 -23.65
CA ALA A 474 -67.89 6.38 -22.53
C ALA A 474 -67.53 5.53 -21.30
N GLU A 475 -68.28 4.45 -21.03
CA GLU A 475 -68.02 3.52 -19.92
C GLU A 475 -66.67 2.79 -20.06
N GLU A 476 -66.28 2.43 -21.29
CA GLU A 476 -65.01 1.75 -21.58
C GLU A 476 -63.82 2.70 -21.38
N ILE A 477 -63.98 3.97 -21.77
CA ILE A 477 -62.96 5.01 -21.59
C ILE A 477 -62.81 5.36 -20.09
N GLU A 478 -63.92 5.49 -19.37
CA GLU A 478 -63.90 5.85 -17.95
C GLU A 478 -63.26 4.76 -17.09
N SER A 479 -63.54 3.48 -17.40
CA SER A 479 -62.90 2.35 -16.72
C SER A 479 -61.37 2.35 -16.90
N LEU A 480 -60.88 2.74 -18.09
CA LEU A 480 -59.43 2.85 -18.35
C LEU A 480 -58.81 4.09 -17.67
N LYS A 481 -59.55 5.21 -17.60
CA LYS A 481 -59.12 6.41 -16.85
C LYS A 481 -59.00 6.13 -15.36
N GLN A 482 -59.93 5.36 -14.80
CA GLN A 482 -59.85 4.93 -13.41
C GLN A 482 -58.62 4.03 -13.17
N LEU A 483 -58.39 3.03 -14.04
CA LEU A 483 -57.19 2.20 -13.96
C LEU A 483 -55.89 3.00 -14.13
N TYR A 484 -55.89 4.01 -14.99
CA TYR A 484 -54.76 4.93 -15.14
C TYR A 484 -54.48 5.66 -13.83
N ALA A 485 -55.50 6.24 -13.20
CA ALA A 485 -55.37 6.94 -11.92
C ALA A 485 -54.83 6.02 -10.80
N ASP A 486 -55.36 4.79 -10.71
CA ASP A 486 -54.92 3.79 -9.72
C ASP A 486 -53.44 3.41 -9.88
N ILE A 487 -52.98 3.25 -11.13
CA ILE A 487 -51.56 2.97 -11.42
C ILE A 487 -50.70 4.20 -11.18
N GLU A 488 -51.20 5.40 -11.52
CA GLU A 488 -50.49 6.65 -11.32
C GLU A 488 -50.25 6.89 -9.84
N GLU A 489 -51.22 6.64 -8.95
CA GLU A 489 -51.02 6.74 -7.49
C GLU A 489 -49.87 5.88 -6.96
N ARG A 490 -49.60 4.73 -7.58
CA ARG A 490 -48.52 3.81 -7.21
C ARG A 490 -47.14 4.21 -7.73
N LEU A 491 -47.07 5.14 -8.69
CA LEU A 491 -45.82 5.68 -9.20
C LEU A 491 -45.25 6.67 -8.17
N ASP A 492 -43.97 6.50 -7.85
CA ASP A 492 -43.26 7.32 -6.87
C ASP A 492 -43.27 8.82 -7.26
N GLY A 493 -43.31 9.69 -6.26
CA GLY A 493 -43.41 11.14 -6.47
C GLY A 493 -42.24 11.71 -7.26
N GLU A 494 -41.02 11.21 -7.05
CA GLU A 494 -39.84 11.62 -7.79
C GLU A 494 -39.88 11.09 -9.23
N CYS A 495 -40.31 9.84 -9.44
CA CYS A 495 -40.49 9.27 -10.77
C CYS A 495 -41.52 10.05 -11.60
N LYS A 496 -42.64 10.45 -11.00
CA LYS A 496 -43.63 11.36 -11.60
C LYS A 496 -43.00 12.68 -12.02
N ARG A 497 -42.22 13.29 -11.12
CA ARG A 497 -41.53 14.56 -11.37
C ARG A 497 -40.57 14.44 -12.55
N LEU A 498 -39.75 13.39 -12.59
CA LEU A 498 -38.80 13.12 -13.67
C LEU A 498 -39.49 13.00 -15.04
N LEU A 499 -40.54 12.18 -15.13
CA LEU A 499 -41.31 12.02 -16.38
C LEU A 499 -41.98 13.33 -16.83
N ARG A 500 -42.54 14.09 -15.89
CA ARG A 500 -43.16 15.39 -16.19
C ARG A 500 -42.15 16.42 -16.69
N GLN A 501 -40.93 16.42 -16.16
CA GLN A 501 -39.89 17.38 -16.54
C GLN A 501 -39.15 17.00 -17.81
N TRP A 502 -39.11 15.71 -18.17
CA TRP A 502 -38.35 15.22 -19.32
C TRP A 502 -38.57 16.02 -20.62
N PRO A 503 -39.81 16.37 -21.04
CA PRO A 503 -40.00 17.18 -22.24
C PRO A 503 -39.29 18.53 -22.22
N GLU A 504 -39.25 19.21 -21.07
CA GLU A 504 -38.55 20.48 -20.90
C GLU A 504 -37.04 20.27 -20.87
N THR A 505 -36.55 19.18 -20.24
CA THR A 505 -35.13 18.79 -20.31
C THR A 505 -34.69 18.56 -21.76
N VAL A 506 -35.48 17.83 -22.56
CA VAL A 506 -35.18 17.61 -23.98
C VAL A 506 -35.10 18.94 -24.75
N LYS A 507 -35.97 19.90 -24.42
CA LYS A 507 -35.94 21.23 -25.02
C LYS A 507 -34.68 21.99 -24.61
N GLN A 508 -34.35 22.02 -23.32
CA GLN A 508 -33.17 22.71 -22.79
C GLN A 508 -31.86 22.25 -23.45
N TYR A 509 -31.70 20.94 -23.66
CA TYR A 509 -30.50 20.37 -24.30
C TYR A 509 -30.49 20.50 -25.83
N LYS A 510 -31.54 21.06 -26.44
CA LYS A 510 -31.59 21.44 -27.87
C LYS A 510 -31.33 22.93 -28.11
N GLU A 511 -31.30 23.74 -27.06
CA GLU A 511 -30.94 25.16 -27.13
C GLU A 511 -29.46 25.35 -27.53
N GLU A 512 -29.10 26.53 -28.00
CA GLU A 512 -27.71 26.81 -28.43
C GLU A 512 -26.72 26.80 -27.25
N TYR A 513 -27.18 27.23 -26.07
CA TYR A 513 -26.36 27.37 -24.88
C TYR A 513 -27.00 26.69 -23.66
N PHE A 514 -26.15 26.05 -22.86
CA PHE A 514 -26.50 25.57 -21.54
C PHE A 514 -26.04 26.58 -20.49
N ILE A 515 -26.96 27.01 -19.62
CA ILE A 515 -26.70 27.95 -18.53
C ILE A 515 -26.88 27.24 -17.21
N TYR A 516 -25.84 27.24 -16.37
CA TYR A 516 -25.88 26.65 -15.04
C TYR A 516 -25.05 27.48 -14.05
N LYS A 517 -25.33 27.34 -12.75
CA LYS A 517 -24.67 28.10 -11.69
C LYS A 517 -23.59 27.27 -11.01
N VAL A 518 -22.42 27.87 -10.77
CA VAL A 518 -21.34 27.30 -9.95
C VAL A 518 -20.90 28.34 -8.93
N ARG A 519 -21.12 28.08 -7.63
CA ARG A 519 -20.75 29.00 -6.54
C ARG A 519 -21.22 30.44 -6.82
N ASP A 520 -22.50 30.57 -7.15
CA ASP A 520 -23.21 31.81 -7.50
C ASP A 520 -22.78 32.54 -8.78
N LYS A 521 -21.89 31.93 -9.59
CA LYS A 521 -21.53 32.42 -10.92
C LYS A 521 -22.32 31.68 -12.00
N GLU A 522 -22.91 32.42 -12.93
CA GLU A 522 -23.53 31.84 -14.12
C GLU A 522 -22.45 31.47 -15.15
N ILE A 523 -22.45 30.20 -15.54
CA ILE A 523 -21.60 29.68 -16.60
C ILE A 523 -22.50 29.41 -17.81
N LYS A 524 -22.17 30.04 -18.93
CA LYS A 524 -22.83 29.85 -20.22
C LYS A 524 -21.88 29.12 -21.16
N GLN A 525 -22.23 27.91 -21.58
CA GLN A 525 -21.44 27.12 -22.53
C GLN A 525 -22.27 26.73 -23.75
N SER A 526 -21.64 26.63 -24.93
CA SER A 526 -22.29 26.09 -26.14
C SER A 526 -22.64 24.62 -25.94
N LEU A 527 -23.83 24.19 -26.39
CA LEU A 527 -24.25 22.78 -26.46
C LEU A 527 -23.83 22.09 -27.76
N PHE A 528 -23.28 22.83 -28.71
CA PHE A 528 -22.87 22.31 -30.01
C PHE A 528 -21.43 22.69 -30.34
N SER A 529 -20.77 21.79 -31.06
CA SER A 529 -19.53 22.08 -31.79
C SER A 529 -19.77 21.93 -33.28
N GLU A 530 -19.28 22.87 -34.09
CA GLU A 530 -19.38 22.80 -35.55
C GLU A 530 -18.23 21.99 -36.13
N SER A 531 -18.54 20.98 -36.95
CA SER A 531 -17.52 20.21 -37.68
C SER A 531 -17.04 20.92 -38.95
N LEU A 532 -15.96 20.44 -39.57
CA LEU A 532 -15.49 20.95 -40.87
C LEU A 532 -16.58 20.86 -41.97
N SER A 533 -17.45 19.86 -41.90
CA SER A 533 -18.60 19.68 -42.79
C SER A 533 -19.82 20.55 -42.42
N LYS A 534 -19.67 21.50 -41.48
CA LYS A 534 -20.72 22.41 -41.02
C LYS A 534 -21.88 21.73 -40.30
N LEU A 535 -21.65 20.53 -39.77
CA LEU A 535 -22.63 19.83 -38.93
C LEU A 535 -22.52 20.34 -37.50
N LYS A 536 -23.66 20.63 -36.87
CA LYS A 536 -23.74 20.93 -35.43
C LYS A 536 -23.74 19.62 -34.65
N ILE A 537 -22.58 19.24 -34.15
CA ILE A 537 -22.42 18.04 -33.31
C ILE A 537 -22.82 18.39 -31.88
N PRO A 538 -23.79 17.71 -31.26
CA PRO A 538 -24.20 17.98 -29.89
C PRO A 538 -23.15 17.49 -28.90
N LYS A 539 -22.83 18.32 -27.89
CA LYS A 539 -22.02 17.91 -26.74
C LYS A 539 -22.71 16.78 -25.97
N ILE A 540 -24.03 16.82 -25.82
CA ILE A 540 -24.82 15.79 -25.14
C ILE A 540 -25.89 15.24 -26.08
N SER A 541 -25.86 13.93 -26.32
CA SER A 541 -26.86 13.22 -27.12
C SER A 541 -27.94 12.63 -26.22
N LEU A 542 -29.22 12.86 -26.53
CA LEU A 542 -30.36 12.35 -25.77
C LEU A 542 -30.93 11.08 -26.42
N PRO A 543 -31.49 10.14 -25.63
CA PRO A 543 -32.22 9.01 -26.18
C PRO A 543 -33.48 9.47 -26.94
N ARG A 544 -33.90 8.67 -27.92
CA ARG A 544 -35.10 8.91 -28.74
C ARG A 544 -36.28 8.04 -28.31
N TYR A 545 -36.33 7.67 -27.03
CA TYR A 545 -37.41 6.85 -26.47
C TYR A 545 -38.72 7.65 -26.42
N GLU A 546 -39.82 6.98 -26.76
CA GLU A 546 -41.17 7.52 -26.61
C GLU A 546 -41.86 6.92 -25.38
N ALA A 547 -41.62 5.63 -25.12
CA ALA A 547 -42.23 4.91 -24.03
C ALA A 547 -41.72 5.40 -22.67
N TRP A 548 -42.65 5.71 -21.76
CA TRP A 548 -42.31 6.25 -20.45
C TRP A 548 -41.52 5.26 -19.58
N GLY A 549 -41.68 3.95 -19.79
CA GLY A 549 -40.89 2.93 -19.09
C GLY A 549 -39.40 3.02 -19.40
N ASP A 550 -39.06 3.16 -20.69
CA ASP A 550 -37.67 3.27 -21.15
C ASP A 550 -37.04 4.61 -20.75
N ILE A 551 -37.79 5.71 -20.88
CA ILE A 551 -37.35 7.04 -20.43
C ILE A 551 -37.04 7.00 -18.92
N LEU A 552 -37.96 6.48 -18.10
CA LEU A 552 -37.77 6.45 -16.66
C LEU A 552 -36.63 5.53 -16.25
N ARG A 553 -36.48 4.36 -16.91
CA ARG A 553 -35.35 3.46 -16.66
C ARG A 553 -34.03 4.20 -16.89
N TRP A 554 -33.89 4.82 -18.06
CA TRP A 554 -32.68 5.54 -18.44
C TRP A 554 -32.35 6.69 -17.48
N LEU A 555 -33.35 7.47 -17.06
CA LEU A 555 -33.19 8.55 -16.08
C LEU A 555 -32.76 8.07 -14.70
N LEU A 556 -33.14 6.85 -14.30
CA LEU A 556 -32.80 6.29 -12.98
C LEU A 556 -31.50 5.49 -12.97
N THR A 557 -31.03 4.98 -14.12
CA THR A 557 -29.84 4.12 -14.19
C THR A 557 -28.61 4.82 -14.74
N GLU A 558 -28.76 5.69 -15.74
CA GLU A 558 -27.63 6.35 -16.40
C GLU A 558 -27.69 7.88 -16.30
N ASN A 559 -28.86 8.44 -16.59
CA ASN A 559 -29.18 9.86 -16.64
C ASN A 559 -28.19 10.71 -17.46
N LEU A 560 -28.41 12.03 -17.49
CA LEU A 560 -27.48 13.00 -18.07
C LEU A 560 -26.23 13.15 -17.18
N PRO A 561 -25.06 13.50 -17.74
CA PRO A 561 -23.94 13.95 -16.93
C PRO A 561 -24.36 15.06 -15.96
N GLY A 562 -23.88 15.00 -14.72
CA GLY A 562 -24.23 15.97 -13.68
C GLY A 562 -25.51 15.67 -12.90
N GLU A 563 -26.27 14.64 -13.27
CA GLU A 563 -27.52 14.22 -12.62
C GLU A 563 -27.40 12.82 -12.00
N PHE A 564 -28.11 12.55 -10.90
CA PHE A 564 -28.08 11.24 -10.23
C PHE A 564 -28.57 10.11 -11.17
N PRO A 565 -27.90 8.93 -11.22
CA PRO A 565 -26.81 8.45 -10.37
C PRO A 565 -25.38 8.76 -10.88
N TYR A 566 -25.25 9.81 -11.70
CA TYR A 566 -24.00 10.34 -12.24
C TYR A 566 -23.20 9.35 -13.09
N ALA A 567 -23.86 8.34 -13.69
CA ALA A 567 -23.17 7.29 -14.43
C ALA A 567 -22.36 7.87 -15.61
N ALA A 568 -22.91 8.88 -16.31
CA ALA A 568 -22.27 9.53 -17.45
C ALA A 568 -21.29 10.68 -17.07
N GLY A 569 -21.11 10.96 -15.78
CA GLY A 569 -20.21 12.00 -15.27
C GLY A 569 -20.85 12.83 -14.15
N VAL A 570 -20.01 13.44 -13.32
CA VAL A 570 -20.44 14.22 -12.13
C VAL A 570 -20.72 15.70 -12.41
N PHE A 571 -20.39 16.18 -13.60
CA PHE A 571 -20.61 17.55 -14.04
C PHE A 571 -21.50 17.58 -15.29
N PRO A 572 -22.36 18.60 -15.45
CA PRO A 572 -23.24 18.71 -16.62
C PRO A 572 -22.52 18.76 -17.95
N LEU A 573 -21.36 19.44 -17.98
CA LEU A 573 -20.47 19.59 -19.12
C LEU A 573 -19.02 19.54 -18.62
N LYS A 574 -18.10 19.11 -19.49
CA LYS A 574 -16.66 19.21 -19.28
C LYS A 574 -16.23 20.69 -19.14
N ARG A 575 -15.12 20.93 -18.46
CA ARG A 575 -14.60 22.29 -18.28
C ARG A 575 -13.93 22.77 -19.57
N GLU A 576 -14.26 23.99 -20.01
CA GLU A 576 -13.51 24.66 -21.07
C GLU A 576 -12.22 25.25 -20.50
N GLY A 577 -11.08 25.03 -21.19
CA GLY A 577 -9.78 25.60 -20.81
C GLY A 577 -9.03 24.88 -19.68
N GLU A 578 -9.57 23.80 -19.11
CA GLU A 578 -8.87 22.96 -18.13
C GLU A 578 -8.95 21.48 -18.56
N ASP A 579 -8.03 21.06 -19.43
CA ASP A 579 -7.93 19.68 -19.88
C ASP A 579 -7.67 18.74 -18.68
N PRO A 580 -8.16 17.48 -18.70
CA PRO A 580 -7.92 16.51 -17.63
C PRO A 580 -6.45 16.08 -17.53
N THR A 581 -5.60 16.50 -18.47
CA THR A 581 -4.18 16.19 -18.56
C THR A 581 -3.47 16.48 -17.24
N ARG A 582 -2.84 15.44 -16.69
CA ARG A 582 -1.97 15.53 -15.52
C ARG A 582 -0.81 14.56 -15.71
N MET A 583 0.39 15.09 -15.93
CA MET A 583 1.59 14.28 -16.15
C MET A 583 2.33 14.07 -14.85
N PHE A 584 2.70 12.82 -14.58
CA PHE A 584 3.67 12.46 -13.55
C PHE A 584 5.04 12.99 -13.93
N ALA A 585 5.74 13.60 -12.98
CA ALA A 585 7.14 13.95 -13.08
C ALA A 585 7.81 13.83 -11.70
N GLY A 586 9.06 13.42 -11.72
CA GLY A 586 9.90 13.25 -10.54
C GLY A 586 11.17 12.53 -10.94
N GLU A 587 12.29 13.24 -10.91
CA GLU A 587 13.62 12.70 -11.20
C GLU A 587 14.70 13.58 -10.57
N GLY A 588 15.73 12.96 -9.98
CA GLY A 588 16.87 13.66 -9.38
C GLY A 588 16.49 14.52 -8.17
N GLY A 589 17.09 15.70 -8.09
CA GLY A 589 16.81 16.68 -7.04
C GLY A 589 15.57 17.56 -7.31
N PRO A 590 15.15 18.36 -6.31
CA PRO A 590 13.98 19.23 -6.43
C PRO A 590 14.09 20.24 -7.58
N GLU A 591 15.27 20.79 -7.87
CA GLU A 591 15.49 21.75 -8.96
C GLU A 591 15.30 21.13 -10.36
N ARG A 592 15.77 19.89 -10.56
CA ARG A 592 15.59 19.17 -11.83
C ARG A 592 14.12 18.87 -12.08
N THR A 593 13.42 18.41 -11.04
CA THR A 593 11.98 18.14 -11.14
C THR A 593 11.18 19.44 -11.32
N ASN A 594 11.55 20.54 -10.65
CA ASN A 594 10.96 21.86 -10.86
C ASN A 594 11.07 22.31 -12.33
N LYS A 595 12.27 22.17 -12.92
CA LYS A 595 12.50 22.44 -14.35
C LYS A 595 11.57 21.61 -15.23
N ARG A 596 11.38 20.32 -14.93
CA ARG A 596 10.44 19.46 -15.67
C ARG A 596 8.99 19.92 -15.52
N PHE A 597 8.55 20.32 -14.33
CA PHE A 597 7.21 20.86 -14.13
C PHE A 597 6.95 22.12 -14.95
N HIS A 598 7.91 23.04 -15.00
CA HIS A 598 7.80 24.25 -15.83
C HIS A 598 7.75 23.90 -17.31
N TYR A 599 8.57 22.95 -17.77
CA TYR A 599 8.54 22.46 -19.15
C TYR A 599 7.19 21.87 -19.55
N VAL A 600 6.65 20.90 -18.79
CA VAL A 600 5.40 20.22 -19.16
C VAL A 600 4.18 21.11 -19.04
N SER A 601 4.24 22.16 -18.22
CA SER A 601 3.13 23.08 -17.98
C SER A 601 3.24 24.40 -18.76
N LEU A 602 4.33 24.62 -19.51
CA LEU A 602 4.57 25.86 -20.24
C LEU A 602 3.43 26.14 -21.24
N GLY A 603 2.97 27.39 -21.28
CA GLY A 603 1.86 27.82 -22.15
C GLY A 603 0.47 27.28 -21.79
N GLN A 604 0.34 26.40 -20.78
CA GLN A 604 -0.96 25.91 -20.33
C GLN A 604 -1.65 26.91 -19.38
N PRO A 605 -2.96 27.17 -19.55
CA PRO A 605 -3.73 28.10 -18.71
C PRO A 605 -3.94 27.59 -17.27
N ALA A 606 -3.92 26.27 -17.06
CA ALA A 606 -4.00 25.63 -15.76
C ALA A 606 -2.74 24.78 -15.50
N LYS A 607 -2.18 24.86 -14.29
CA LYS A 607 -0.97 24.14 -13.87
C LYS A 607 -1.37 22.94 -13.01
N ARG A 608 -1.43 21.74 -13.63
CA ARG A 608 -1.82 20.49 -12.97
C ARG A 608 -0.62 19.57 -12.81
N LEU A 609 0.08 19.70 -11.69
CA LEU A 609 1.33 18.98 -11.41
C LEU A 609 1.06 17.62 -10.77
N SER A 610 1.88 16.61 -11.05
CA SER A 610 1.83 15.32 -10.34
C SER A 610 3.24 14.86 -9.99
N THR A 611 3.52 14.79 -8.70
CA THR A 611 4.85 14.50 -8.15
C THR A 611 5.02 13.02 -7.86
N ALA A 612 6.09 12.44 -8.41
CA ALA A 612 6.59 11.11 -8.07
C ALA A 612 7.85 11.24 -7.20
N PHE A 613 7.87 10.62 -6.02
CA PHE A 613 9.00 10.67 -5.10
C PHE A 613 9.92 9.47 -5.29
N ASP A 614 11.21 9.65 -5.00
CA ASP A 614 12.16 8.55 -5.03
C ASP A 614 11.84 7.51 -3.94
N SER A 615 12.40 6.31 -4.08
CA SER A 615 12.13 5.24 -3.13
C SER A 615 12.58 5.57 -1.69
N VAL A 616 13.58 6.43 -1.51
CA VAL A 616 14.06 6.87 -0.19
C VAL A 616 12.97 7.69 0.52
N THR A 617 12.45 8.71 -0.15
CA THR A 617 11.34 9.54 0.34
C THR A 617 10.04 8.73 0.50
N LEU A 618 9.74 7.79 -0.42
CA LEU A 618 8.53 6.95 -0.32
C LEU A 618 8.48 6.12 0.97
N TYR A 619 9.64 5.77 1.52
CA TYR A 619 9.77 5.00 2.75
C TYR A 619 10.05 5.85 3.99
N GLY A 620 9.96 7.18 3.87
CA GLY A 620 10.11 8.09 5.00
C GLY A 620 11.53 8.17 5.54
N GLU A 621 12.53 7.84 4.72
CA GLU A 621 13.94 7.85 5.10
C GLU A 621 14.66 9.08 4.55
N ASP A 622 15.79 9.41 5.16
CA ASP A 622 16.68 10.47 4.71
C ASP A 622 17.74 9.92 3.72
N PRO A 623 18.21 10.72 2.74
CA PRO A 623 19.33 10.35 1.88
C PRO A 623 20.60 10.09 2.69
N HIS A 624 21.36 9.04 2.36
CA HIS A 624 22.54 8.60 3.11
C HIS A 624 23.62 8.02 2.19
N GLU A 625 24.89 8.09 2.61
CA GLU A 625 26.06 7.51 1.93
C GLU A 625 26.07 5.97 1.88
N ARG A 626 25.14 5.29 2.56
CA ARG A 626 25.14 3.82 2.64
C ARG A 626 24.78 3.29 1.25
N PRO A 627 25.55 2.40 0.61
CA PRO A 627 25.39 2.10 -0.82
C PRO A 627 23.97 1.71 -1.26
N ASP A 628 23.24 0.97 -0.42
CA ASP A 628 21.87 0.53 -0.70
C ASP A 628 20.81 1.64 -0.59
N ILE A 629 21.11 2.75 0.10
CA ILE A 629 20.33 4.00 0.09
C ILE A 629 20.85 4.93 -1.02
N TYR A 630 22.17 5.10 -1.08
CA TYR A 630 22.86 6.01 -2.01
C TYR A 630 22.53 5.73 -3.47
N GLY A 631 22.48 4.45 -3.86
CA GLY A 631 22.08 4.03 -5.20
C GLY A 631 20.65 4.42 -5.57
N LYS A 632 19.80 4.80 -4.61
CA LYS A 632 18.36 5.06 -4.80
C LYS A 632 17.96 6.53 -4.70
N ILE A 633 18.84 7.39 -4.19
CA ILE A 633 18.60 8.83 -4.08
C ILE A 633 18.32 9.42 -5.48
N GLY A 634 17.15 10.05 -5.65
CA GLY A 634 16.71 10.71 -6.88
C GLY A 634 16.44 9.78 -8.07
N ASN A 635 16.47 8.46 -7.86
CA ASN A 635 16.14 7.48 -8.87
C ASN A 635 14.64 7.14 -8.81
N SER A 636 14.01 6.99 -9.99
CA SER A 636 12.58 6.68 -10.13
C SER A 636 11.62 7.72 -9.51
N GLY A 637 12.14 8.89 -9.11
CA GLY A 637 11.38 9.95 -8.46
C GLY A 637 12.28 11.08 -7.95
N VAL A 638 11.67 12.14 -7.41
CA VAL A 638 12.39 13.25 -6.78
C VAL A 638 12.74 12.94 -5.32
N SER A 639 13.97 13.25 -4.92
CA SER A 639 14.41 13.13 -3.53
C SER A 639 13.99 14.36 -2.72
N ILE A 640 13.13 14.17 -1.71
CA ILE A 640 12.64 15.24 -0.81
C ILE A 640 12.78 14.75 0.63
N ALA A 641 13.67 15.40 1.41
CA ALA A 641 13.90 15.02 2.81
C ALA A 641 13.57 16.16 3.79
N ILE A 642 13.54 17.41 3.31
CA ILE A 642 13.39 18.60 4.15
C ILE A 642 12.43 19.62 3.52
N LEU A 643 11.91 20.56 4.31
CA LEU A 643 11.01 21.63 3.84
C LEU A 643 11.62 22.45 2.69
N ASP A 644 12.93 22.72 2.74
CA ASP A 644 13.60 23.49 1.68
C ASP A 644 13.52 22.81 0.32
N ASP A 645 13.57 21.47 0.29
CA ASP A 645 13.44 20.71 -0.94
C ASP A 645 12.03 20.88 -1.53
N ALA A 646 10.99 20.85 -0.69
CA ALA A 646 9.61 21.08 -1.12
C ALA A 646 9.40 22.52 -1.66
N LYS A 647 10.04 23.52 -1.03
CA LYS A 647 10.03 24.91 -1.53
C LYS A 647 10.69 25.03 -2.90
N LYS A 648 11.86 24.43 -3.08
CA LYS A 648 12.58 24.38 -4.36
C LYS A 648 11.73 23.69 -5.45
N LEU A 649 11.15 22.53 -5.11
CA LEU A 649 10.34 21.71 -6.00
C LEU A 649 9.16 22.49 -6.59
N TYR A 650 8.46 23.27 -5.77
CA TYR A 650 7.26 24.00 -6.17
C TYR A 650 7.48 25.50 -6.44
N SER A 651 8.75 25.94 -6.50
CA SER A 651 9.06 27.33 -6.80
C SER A 651 8.53 27.79 -8.17
N GLY A 652 8.05 29.03 -8.24
CA GLY A 652 7.41 29.60 -9.43
C GLY A 652 5.98 29.10 -9.70
N PHE A 653 5.42 28.23 -8.86
CA PHE A 653 4.01 27.83 -8.93
C PHE A 653 3.26 28.32 -7.70
N ASP A 654 2.34 29.28 -7.88
CA ASP A 654 1.46 29.73 -6.80
C ASP A 654 0.49 28.62 -6.37
N LEU A 655 0.78 27.98 -5.24
CA LEU A 655 0.04 26.83 -4.72
C LEU A 655 -1.40 27.18 -4.26
N CYS A 656 -1.67 28.46 -4.01
CA CYS A 656 -3.00 28.96 -3.64
C CYS A 656 -3.80 29.48 -4.85
N ALA A 657 -3.22 29.48 -6.06
CA ALA A 657 -3.92 29.93 -7.25
C ALA A 657 -5.09 29.01 -7.62
N ALA A 658 -6.21 29.59 -8.06
CA ALA A 658 -7.35 28.82 -8.57
C ALA A 658 -7.06 28.06 -9.88
N SER A 659 -5.93 28.31 -10.54
CA SER A 659 -5.49 27.60 -11.75
C SER A 659 -4.39 26.58 -11.48
N THR A 660 -3.89 26.47 -10.25
CA THR A 660 -2.82 25.53 -9.87
C THR A 660 -3.38 24.41 -9.01
N SER A 661 -2.92 23.17 -9.24
CA SER A 661 -3.28 22.02 -8.41
C SER A 661 -2.17 20.97 -8.45
N VAL A 662 -1.66 20.60 -7.29
CA VAL A 662 -0.58 19.62 -7.13
C VAL A 662 -1.11 18.29 -6.63
N SER A 663 -0.75 17.19 -7.29
CA SER A 663 -0.99 15.83 -6.81
C SER A 663 0.33 15.23 -6.32
N MET A 664 0.35 14.66 -5.12
CA MET A 664 1.53 14.04 -4.53
C MET A 664 1.28 12.54 -4.30
N THR A 665 2.05 11.70 -4.97
CA THR A 665 1.93 10.24 -4.89
C THR A 665 2.81 9.70 -3.78
N ILE A 666 2.32 9.83 -2.55
CA ILE A 666 3.00 9.42 -1.31
C ILE A 666 2.00 8.73 -0.38
N ASN A 667 2.43 7.69 0.34
CA ASN A 667 1.56 6.89 1.20
C ASN A 667 2.09 6.82 2.65
N GLY A 668 3.10 5.99 2.93
CA GLY A 668 3.64 5.79 4.29
C GLY A 668 3.91 7.09 5.06
N PRO A 669 4.78 7.97 4.55
CA PRO A 669 5.07 9.26 5.20
C PRO A 669 4.20 10.42 4.66
N ALA A 670 3.03 10.13 4.07
CA ALA A 670 2.15 11.16 3.52
C ALA A 670 1.83 12.32 4.47
N PRO A 671 1.60 12.11 5.79
CA PRO A 671 1.40 13.22 6.73
C PRO A 671 2.59 14.19 6.78
N MET A 672 3.82 13.70 6.72
CA MET A 672 5.04 14.53 6.78
C MET A 672 5.20 15.35 5.51
N LEU A 673 5.06 14.72 4.34
CA LEU A 673 5.16 15.40 3.04
C LEU A 673 4.03 16.44 2.87
N LEU A 674 2.83 16.14 3.40
CA LEU A 674 1.74 17.11 3.44
C LEU A 674 2.08 18.32 4.33
N GLY A 675 2.74 18.09 5.48
CA GLY A 675 3.25 19.17 6.32
C GLY A 675 4.29 20.05 5.61
N PHE A 676 5.24 19.46 4.88
CA PHE A 676 6.17 20.21 4.04
C PHE A 676 5.43 21.02 2.96
N PHE A 677 4.48 20.41 2.26
CA PHE A 677 3.70 21.07 1.21
C PHE A 677 2.87 22.25 1.73
N MET A 678 2.18 22.07 2.88
CA MET A 678 1.37 23.14 3.49
C MET A 678 2.25 24.30 3.93
N ASN A 679 3.40 24.04 4.59
CA ASN A 679 4.36 25.07 4.96
C ASN A 679 4.94 25.80 3.75
N ALA A 680 5.26 25.09 2.66
CA ALA A 680 5.69 25.73 1.42
C ALA A 680 4.61 26.65 0.83
N ALA A 681 3.35 26.24 0.84
CA ALA A 681 2.24 27.07 0.36
C ALA A 681 2.01 28.32 1.24
N ILE A 682 2.13 28.18 2.57
CA ILE A 682 2.04 29.30 3.52
C ILE A 682 3.17 30.29 3.26
N ASP A 683 4.41 29.82 3.13
CA ASP A 683 5.57 30.68 2.93
C ASP A 683 5.51 31.44 1.59
N GLN A 684 4.98 30.83 0.52
CA GLN A 684 4.71 31.57 -0.73
C GLN A 684 3.76 32.75 -0.52
N GLN A 685 2.73 32.62 0.32
CA GLN A 685 1.82 33.74 0.59
C GLN A 685 2.45 34.79 1.51
N CYS A 686 3.33 34.38 2.43
CA CYS A 686 4.17 35.31 3.21
C CYS A 686 5.09 36.13 2.29
N GLU A 687 5.74 35.49 1.30
CA GLU A 687 6.58 36.18 0.31
C GLU A 687 5.80 37.21 -0.50
N LYS A 688 4.60 36.85 -0.97
CA LYS A 688 3.70 37.79 -1.65
C LYS A 688 3.34 38.98 -0.78
N TYR A 689 3.00 38.75 0.49
CA TYR A 689 2.73 39.83 1.43
C TYR A 689 3.95 40.75 1.61
N ILE A 690 5.15 40.18 1.75
CA ILE A 690 6.40 40.93 1.90
C ILE A 690 6.62 41.85 0.69
N ILE A 691 6.42 41.34 -0.53
CA ILE A 691 6.57 42.09 -1.78
C ILE A 691 5.48 43.17 -1.90
N GLU A 692 4.22 42.82 -1.67
CA GLU A 692 3.07 43.74 -1.77
C GLU A 692 3.18 44.93 -0.80
N ASN A 693 3.87 44.74 0.33
CA ASN A 693 4.06 45.78 1.37
C ASN A 693 5.45 46.44 1.35
N GLY A 694 6.33 46.10 0.39
CA GLY A 694 7.65 46.72 0.27
C GLY A 694 8.61 46.40 1.43
N LEU A 695 8.47 45.23 2.06
CA LEU A 695 9.22 44.82 3.24
C LEU A 695 10.52 44.06 2.92
N GLU A 696 10.87 43.88 1.65
CA GLU A 696 11.95 42.98 1.20
C GLU A 696 13.30 43.31 1.87
N LYS A 697 13.66 44.60 1.93
CA LYS A 697 14.92 45.05 2.56
C LYS A 697 14.96 44.86 4.07
N GLU A 698 13.81 44.94 4.74
CA GLU A 698 13.73 44.67 6.18
C GLU A 698 13.91 43.18 6.44
N ILE A 699 13.19 42.36 5.68
CA ILE A 699 13.22 40.91 5.80
C ILE A 699 14.60 40.36 5.43
N GLU A 700 15.23 40.85 4.35
CA GLU A 700 16.60 40.45 3.97
C GLU A 700 17.59 40.70 5.10
N LYS A 701 17.53 41.86 5.77
CA LYS A 701 18.35 42.15 6.96
C LYS A 701 18.08 41.20 8.12
N LYS A 702 16.81 40.83 8.36
CA LYS A 702 16.45 39.86 9.40
C LYS A 702 17.02 38.47 9.08
N ILE A 703 16.87 38.02 7.83
CA ILE A 703 17.40 36.74 7.36
C ILE A 703 18.92 36.71 7.55
N ASP A 704 19.64 37.74 7.09
CA ASP A 704 21.10 37.83 7.24
C ASP A 704 21.53 37.82 8.71
N ALA A 705 20.78 38.50 9.59
CA ALA A 705 21.04 38.49 11.03
C ALA A 705 20.87 37.09 11.63
N ILE A 706 19.83 36.35 11.26
CA ILE A 706 19.57 34.98 11.74
C ILE A 706 20.69 34.03 11.31
N TYR A 707 21.11 34.07 10.03
CA TYR A 707 22.19 33.20 9.56
C TYR A 707 23.56 33.57 10.14
N LYS A 708 23.80 34.86 10.35
CA LYS A 708 25.02 35.34 11.02
C LYS A 708 25.10 34.88 12.47
N ASP A 709 23.98 34.87 13.19
CA ASP A 709 23.90 34.39 14.58
C ASP A 709 24.13 32.87 14.68
N LYS A 710 23.54 32.10 13.75
CA LYS A 710 23.69 30.64 13.70
C LYS A 710 25.07 30.16 13.21
N GLY A 711 25.80 30.98 12.46
CA GLY A 711 27.09 30.60 11.88
C GLY A 711 26.98 29.64 10.69
N ASN A 712 25.80 29.53 10.08
CA ASN A 712 25.50 28.60 8.99
C ASN A 712 25.31 29.34 7.66
N THR A 713 25.44 28.62 6.55
CA THR A 713 25.19 29.16 5.21
C THR A 713 23.69 29.20 4.89
N LYS A 714 23.26 30.29 4.23
CA LYS A 714 21.91 30.40 3.67
C LYS A 714 21.76 29.40 2.51
N PRO A 715 20.72 28.56 2.47
CA PRO A 715 20.47 27.69 1.33
C PRO A 715 20.04 28.51 0.10
N HIS A 716 20.37 28.01 -1.09
CA HIS A 716 19.97 28.61 -2.36
C HIS A 716 19.43 27.55 -3.33
N TYR A 717 18.77 28.03 -4.39
CA TYR A 717 18.35 27.20 -5.52
C TYR A 717 19.54 26.94 -6.43
N GLU A 718 19.84 25.68 -6.73
CA GLU A 718 21.00 25.33 -7.57
C GLU A 718 20.68 25.45 -9.06
N GLY A 719 21.57 26.13 -9.79
CA GLY A 719 21.43 26.35 -11.24
C GLY A 719 20.55 27.54 -11.63
N LYS A 720 20.12 27.58 -12.89
CA LYS A 720 19.31 28.68 -13.44
C LYS A 720 17.82 28.38 -13.26
N LEU A 721 17.05 29.39 -12.88
CA LEU A 721 15.59 29.29 -12.86
C LEU A 721 15.07 28.92 -14.26
N PRO A 722 14.17 27.93 -14.37
CA PRO A 722 13.61 27.54 -15.66
C PRO A 722 12.69 28.62 -16.21
N GLU A 723 12.43 28.57 -17.52
CA GLU A 723 11.48 29.47 -18.17
C GLU A 723 10.09 29.34 -17.53
N GLY A 724 9.48 30.47 -17.15
CA GLY A 724 8.19 30.52 -16.45
C GLY A 724 8.27 30.53 -14.93
N ASN A 725 9.46 30.37 -14.33
CA ASN A 725 9.68 30.52 -12.89
C ASN A 725 10.04 31.97 -12.54
N ASP A 726 9.23 32.61 -11.70
CA ASP A 726 9.38 34.01 -11.24
C ASP A 726 10.14 34.16 -9.91
N GLY A 727 10.60 33.04 -9.33
CA GLY A 727 11.31 33.01 -8.05
C GLY A 727 10.40 32.90 -6.82
N LEU A 728 9.07 32.84 -6.98
CA LEU A 728 8.15 32.65 -5.86
C LEU A 728 8.46 31.35 -5.09
N GLY A 729 8.56 31.44 -3.76
CA GLY A 729 8.87 30.35 -2.84
C GLY A 729 10.37 30.23 -2.48
N LEU A 730 11.23 31.11 -3.02
CA LEU A 730 12.68 31.08 -2.79
C LEU A 730 13.19 32.19 -1.86
N MET A 731 12.41 33.25 -1.60
CA MET A 731 12.85 34.36 -0.73
C MET A 731 13.05 33.88 0.71
N LEU A 732 12.16 33.01 1.20
CA LEU A 732 12.23 32.42 2.54
C LEU A 732 12.86 31.03 2.53
N LEU A 733 13.73 30.70 1.57
CA LEU A 733 14.43 29.42 1.59
C LEU A 733 15.31 29.32 2.84
N GLY A 734 15.13 28.25 3.61
CA GLY A 734 15.85 28.00 4.86
C GLY A 734 15.24 28.55 6.15
N LEU A 735 14.19 29.37 6.05
CA LEU A 735 13.44 29.93 7.19
C LEU A 735 11.94 29.81 6.92
N THR A 736 11.07 30.11 7.88
CA THR A 736 9.61 30.10 7.70
C THR A 736 9.01 31.47 7.98
N GLY A 737 7.81 31.74 7.45
CA GLY A 737 7.16 33.05 7.53
C GLY A 737 6.99 33.57 8.95
N ASP A 738 6.73 32.69 9.92
CA ASP A 738 6.59 32.99 11.35
C ASP A 738 7.92 33.41 12.02
N GLN A 739 9.06 33.18 11.38
CA GLN A 739 10.36 33.65 11.86
C GLN A 739 10.68 35.08 11.43
N VAL A 740 10.02 35.58 10.38
CA VAL A 740 10.35 36.88 9.76
C VAL A 740 9.20 37.89 9.83
N LEU A 741 7.96 37.42 9.94
CA LEU A 741 6.74 38.21 10.14
C LEU A 741 6.24 38.04 11.59
N SER A 742 5.53 39.05 12.10
CA SER A 742 4.88 38.97 13.40
C SER A 742 3.64 38.07 13.37
N ALA A 743 3.25 37.51 14.51
CA ALA A 743 2.14 36.56 14.60
C ALA A 743 0.79 37.13 14.12
N ASP A 744 0.54 38.42 14.34
CA ASP A 744 -0.66 39.14 13.88
C ASP A 744 -0.76 39.24 12.35
N ILE A 745 0.37 39.12 11.64
CA ILE A 745 0.44 39.06 10.17
C ILE A 745 0.43 37.61 9.69
N TYR A 746 1.23 36.74 10.31
CA TYR A 746 1.43 35.37 9.87
C TYR A 746 0.17 34.50 10.00
N GLU A 747 -0.53 34.52 11.14
CA GLU A 747 -1.66 33.63 11.39
C GLU A 747 -2.83 33.83 10.40
N PRO A 748 -3.24 35.07 10.05
CA PRO A 748 -4.22 35.29 9.00
C PRO A 748 -3.79 34.79 7.61
N ILE A 749 -2.50 34.93 7.27
CA ILE A 749 -1.94 34.44 5.99
C ILE A 749 -1.99 32.92 5.96
N LYS A 750 -1.53 32.27 7.03
CA LYS A 750 -1.56 30.80 7.20
C LYS A 750 -2.98 30.26 7.04
N ALA A 751 -3.95 30.81 7.77
CA ALA A 751 -5.35 30.39 7.70
C ALA A 751 -5.92 30.53 6.28
N LYS A 752 -5.62 31.63 5.59
CA LYS A 752 -6.05 31.84 4.20
C LYS A 752 -5.38 30.88 3.22
N ALA A 753 -4.07 30.64 3.37
CA ALA A 753 -3.31 29.72 2.51
C ALA A 753 -3.87 28.30 2.63
N ILE A 754 -4.00 27.78 3.85
CA ILE A 754 -4.55 26.45 4.16
C ILE A 754 -5.97 26.27 3.61
N ALA A 755 -6.84 27.28 3.75
CA ALA A 755 -8.22 27.19 3.24
C ALA A 755 -8.33 27.24 1.70
N THR A 756 -7.33 27.80 1.01
CA THR A 756 -7.38 28.03 -0.44
C THR A 756 -6.53 27.07 -1.27
N VAL A 757 -5.48 26.50 -0.68
CA VAL A 757 -4.55 25.57 -1.33
C VAL A 757 -5.28 24.43 -2.04
N ARG A 758 -4.77 24.05 -3.21
CA ARG A 758 -5.40 23.05 -4.09
C ARG A 758 -4.48 21.89 -4.39
N GLY A 759 -4.96 20.68 -4.14
CA GLY A 759 -4.17 19.51 -4.44
C GLY A 759 -4.77 18.20 -3.98
N THR A 760 -3.95 17.16 -4.03
CA THR A 760 -4.29 15.80 -3.64
C THR A 760 -3.05 15.17 -3.04
N VAL A 761 -3.19 14.55 -1.88
CA VAL A 761 -2.22 13.59 -1.37
C VAL A 761 -2.82 12.19 -1.54
N GLN A 762 -2.00 11.22 -1.95
CA GLN A 762 -2.51 9.88 -2.23
C GLN A 762 -2.95 9.14 -0.97
N ALA A 763 -2.02 8.88 -0.05
CA ALA A 763 -2.26 8.54 1.35
C ALA A 763 -3.30 7.42 1.61
N ASP A 764 -3.48 6.49 0.67
CA ASP A 764 -4.37 5.35 0.84
C ASP A 764 -3.58 4.20 1.47
N ILE A 765 -3.70 4.04 2.79
CA ILE A 765 -2.98 3.02 3.56
C ILE A 765 -3.55 1.61 3.34
N LEU A 766 -4.83 1.49 2.97
CA LEU A 766 -5.46 0.17 2.80
C LEU A 766 -4.91 -0.57 1.58
N LYS A 767 -4.66 0.14 0.48
CA LYS A 767 -4.02 -0.48 -0.70
C LYS A 767 -2.56 -0.89 -0.44
N GLU A 768 -1.89 -0.27 0.54
CA GLU A 768 -0.47 -0.53 0.81
C GLU A 768 -0.27 -1.96 1.30
N ASP A 769 -1.07 -2.40 2.26
CA ASP A 769 -1.01 -3.77 2.78
C ASP A 769 -1.59 -4.78 1.76
N GLN A 770 -2.56 -4.36 0.94
CA GLN A 770 -3.16 -5.21 -0.10
C GLN A 770 -2.23 -5.46 -1.29
N ALA A 771 -1.45 -4.46 -1.75
CA ALA A 771 -0.71 -4.54 -3.01
C ALA A 771 0.62 -3.75 -3.05
N GLN A 772 0.64 -2.46 -2.71
CA GLN A 772 1.77 -1.57 -3.04
C GLN A 772 2.99 -1.73 -2.12
N ASN A 773 2.79 -2.23 -0.90
CA ASN A 773 3.84 -2.59 0.04
C ASN A 773 4.79 -1.44 0.47
N THR A 774 4.33 -0.18 0.46
CA THR A 774 5.08 0.99 0.97
C THR A 774 4.58 1.49 2.33
N CYS A 775 3.86 0.63 3.08
CA CYS A 775 3.49 0.92 4.46
C CYS A 775 4.74 0.88 5.36
N ILE A 776 4.97 1.95 6.13
CA ILE A 776 6.12 2.06 7.03
C ILE A 776 5.73 2.02 8.52
N PHE A 777 4.48 2.39 8.83
CA PHE A 777 3.90 2.30 10.16
C PHE A 777 2.94 1.11 10.27
N SER A 778 2.57 0.72 11.49
CA SER A 778 1.44 -0.20 11.67
C SER A 778 0.18 0.34 10.96
N THR A 779 -0.62 -0.53 10.34
CA THR A 779 -1.81 -0.14 9.57
C THR A 779 -2.78 0.69 10.40
N GLU A 780 -2.93 0.35 11.68
CA GLU A 780 -3.78 1.08 12.64
C GLU A 780 -3.25 2.50 12.90
N PHE A 781 -1.97 2.64 13.20
CA PHE A 781 -1.36 3.95 13.42
C PHE A 781 -1.40 4.83 12.17
N ALA A 782 -1.16 4.24 11.00
CA ALA A 782 -1.27 4.95 9.73
C ALA A 782 -2.70 5.42 9.44
N LEU A 783 -3.72 4.59 9.68
CA LEU A 783 -5.14 5.00 9.59
C LEU A 783 -5.49 6.08 10.63
N ARG A 784 -4.92 6.02 11.83
CA ARG A 784 -5.05 7.09 12.83
C ARG A 784 -4.57 8.43 12.28
N MET A 785 -3.35 8.49 11.73
CA MET A 785 -2.81 9.71 11.13
C MET A 785 -3.68 10.21 9.96
N MET A 786 -4.27 9.32 9.16
CA MET A 786 -5.20 9.73 8.09
C MET A 786 -6.47 10.39 8.64
N GLY A 787 -7.01 9.87 9.74
CA GLY A 787 -8.13 10.51 10.43
C GLY A 787 -7.74 11.86 11.04
N ASP A 788 -6.51 12.00 11.54
CA ASP A 788 -6.01 13.25 12.11
C ASP A 788 -5.86 14.35 11.05
N ILE A 789 -5.36 14.00 9.85
CA ILE A 789 -5.34 14.90 8.68
C ILE A 789 -6.76 15.34 8.33
N GLN A 790 -7.70 14.39 8.24
CA GLN A 790 -9.07 14.71 7.85
C GLN A 790 -9.77 15.59 8.90
N GLN A 791 -9.52 15.35 10.19
CA GLN A 791 -10.03 16.18 11.27
C GLN A 791 -9.48 17.62 11.15
N TYR A 792 -8.16 17.76 10.99
CA TYR A 792 -7.51 19.06 10.79
C TYR A 792 -8.09 19.80 9.57
N PHE A 793 -8.35 19.08 8.48
CA PHE A 793 -8.95 19.66 7.27
C PHE A 793 -10.35 20.23 7.52
N ILE A 794 -11.15 19.60 8.37
CA ILE A 794 -12.49 20.08 8.72
C ILE A 794 -12.37 21.33 9.59
N GLU A 795 -11.56 21.27 10.65
CA GLU A 795 -11.36 22.34 11.63
C GLU A 795 -10.78 23.61 10.97
N GLU A 796 -9.74 23.45 10.14
CA GLU A 796 -9.07 24.55 9.42
C GLU A 796 -9.71 24.88 8.06
N LYS A 797 -10.86 24.28 7.74
CA LYS A 797 -11.65 24.54 6.52
C LYS A 797 -10.87 24.34 5.22
N VAL A 798 -10.03 23.31 5.16
CA VAL A 798 -9.32 22.85 3.95
C VAL A 798 -10.31 22.21 2.98
N ARG A 799 -10.86 23.01 2.06
CA ARG A 799 -11.98 22.61 1.18
C ARG A 799 -11.59 22.25 -0.25
N ASN A 800 -10.36 22.56 -0.65
CA ASN A 800 -9.90 22.38 -2.03
C ASN A 800 -8.72 21.39 -2.16
N PHE A 801 -8.38 20.70 -1.07
CA PHE A 801 -7.36 19.66 -1.03
C PHE A 801 -8.01 18.31 -0.71
N TYR A 802 -7.69 17.28 -1.48
CA TYR A 802 -8.15 15.91 -1.24
C TYR A 802 -7.18 15.24 -0.26
N SER A 803 -7.67 14.86 0.92
CA SER A 803 -6.90 14.27 2.02
C SER A 803 -6.48 12.82 1.74
N VAL A 804 -7.20 12.15 0.84
CA VAL A 804 -6.90 10.78 0.39
C VAL A 804 -7.36 10.60 -1.05
N SER A 805 -6.54 9.89 -1.83
CA SER A 805 -6.86 9.38 -3.16
C SER A 805 -6.90 7.85 -3.13
N ILE A 806 -8.09 7.32 -2.86
CA ILE A 806 -8.38 5.89 -2.74
C ILE A 806 -8.07 5.20 -4.08
N SER A 807 -7.07 4.31 -4.11
CA SER A 807 -6.42 3.89 -5.35
C SER A 807 -6.51 2.39 -5.61
N GLY A 808 -6.97 2.06 -6.82
CA GLY A 808 -6.93 0.74 -7.44
C GLY A 808 -5.79 0.54 -8.42
N TYR A 809 -5.12 1.60 -8.84
CA TYR A 809 -4.02 1.51 -9.83
C TYR A 809 -3.00 0.44 -9.44
N HIS A 810 -2.44 0.56 -8.24
CA HIS A 810 -1.41 -0.35 -7.73
C HIS A 810 -1.93 -1.77 -7.50
N ILE A 811 -3.21 -1.93 -7.14
CA ILE A 811 -3.88 -3.24 -7.00
C ILE A 811 -3.92 -3.95 -8.37
N ALA A 812 -4.25 -3.23 -9.43
CA ALA A 812 -4.26 -3.75 -10.80
C ALA A 812 -2.85 -4.06 -11.32
N GLU A 813 -1.90 -3.14 -11.13
CA GLU A 813 -0.51 -3.32 -11.55
C GLU A 813 0.16 -4.51 -10.84
N ALA A 814 -0.25 -4.83 -9.60
CA ALA A 814 0.24 -6.00 -8.88
C ALA A 814 -0.28 -7.34 -9.42
N GLY A 815 -1.42 -7.35 -10.12
CA GLY A 815 -2.08 -8.62 -10.38
C GLY A 815 -3.54 -8.55 -10.78
N ALA A 816 -4.28 -7.63 -10.19
CA ALA A 816 -5.73 -7.73 -10.15
C ALA A 816 -6.38 -7.49 -11.51
N ASN A 817 -7.41 -8.28 -11.80
CA ASN A 817 -8.30 -7.99 -12.92
C ASN A 817 -9.17 -6.73 -12.64
N PRO A 818 -9.88 -6.19 -13.65
CA PRO A 818 -10.66 -4.96 -13.50
C PRO A 818 -11.74 -5.03 -12.40
N ILE A 819 -12.36 -6.20 -12.21
CA ILE A 819 -13.41 -6.41 -11.21
C ILE A 819 -12.82 -6.33 -9.80
N SER A 820 -11.75 -7.09 -9.54
CA SER A 820 -11.09 -7.12 -8.24
C SER A 820 -10.48 -5.75 -7.92
N GLN A 821 -9.88 -5.06 -8.89
CA GLN A 821 -9.46 -3.67 -8.73
C GLN A 821 -10.63 -2.80 -8.26
N LEU A 822 -11.71 -2.73 -9.03
CA LEU A 822 -12.83 -1.83 -8.75
C LEU A 822 -13.48 -2.13 -7.39
N ALA A 823 -13.69 -3.43 -7.10
CA ALA A 823 -14.29 -3.85 -5.84
C ALA A 823 -13.42 -3.51 -4.63
N PHE A 824 -12.12 -3.81 -4.68
CA PHE A 824 -11.21 -3.52 -3.57
C PHE A 824 -11.10 -2.00 -3.34
N THR A 825 -10.95 -1.21 -4.40
CA THR A 825 -10.87 0.25 -4.28
C THR A 825 -12.13 0.87 -3.70
N LEU A 826 -13.32 0.50 -4.18
CA LEU A 826 -14.56 1.04 -3.61
C LEU A 826 -14.77 0.58 -2.17
N SER A 827 -14.45 -0.67 -1.85
CA SER A 827 -14.54 -1.18 -0.49
C SER A 827 -13.57 -0.46 0.47
N ASN A 828 -12.36 -0.14 0.02
CA ASN A 828 -11.41 0.70 0.78
C ASN A 828 -11.99 2.10 1.00
N GLY A 829 -12.60 2.70 -0.03
CA GLY A 829 -13.25 3.99 0.10
C GLY A 829 -14.39 4.00 1.13
N PHE A 830 -15.24 2.98 1.12
CA PHE A 830 -16.29 2.84 2.14
C PHE A 830 -15.73 2.54 3.54
N THR A 831 -14.56 1.92 3.63
CA THR A 831 -13.86 1.69 4.91
C THR A 831 -13.39 3.02 5.51
N PHE A 832 -12.85 3.94 4.69
CA PHE A 832 -12.57 5.31 5.14
C PHE A 832 -13.83 6.07 5.56
N VAL A 833 -14.94 5.91 4.82
CA VAL A 833 -16.23 6.50 5.21
C VAL A 833 -16.67 6.01 6.59
N GLU A 834 -16.68 4.70 6.83
CA GLU A 834 -17.05 4.13 8.14
C GLU A 834 -16.10 4.58 9.26
N TYR A 835 -14.80 4.66 8.98
CA TYR A 835 -13.81 5.12 9.95
C TYR A 835 -13.97 6.60 10.32
N TYR A 836 -14.20 7.49 9.35
CA TYR A 836 -14.42 8.91 9.66
C TYR A 836 -15.76 9.14 10.38
N LEU A 837 -16.79 8.34 10.05
CA LEU A 837 -18.05 8.34 10.81
C LEU A 837 -17.86 7.83 12.25
N SER A 838 -17.02 6.82 12.48
CA SER A 838 -16.75 6.31 13.83
C SER A 838 -15.99 7.33 14.69
N ARG A 839 -15.23 8.24 14.07
CA ARG A 839 -14.62 9.42 14.72
C ARG A 839 -15.59 10.59 14.94
N GLY A 840 -16.86 10.46 14.57
CA GLY A 840 -17.88 11.50 14.77
C GLY A 840 -17.90 12.60 13.71
N MET A 841 -17.22 12.42 12.57
CA MET A 841 -17.25 13.39 11.46
C MET A 841 -18.54 13.26 10.65
N ASN A 842 -19.10 14.38 10.16
CA ASN A 842 -20.27 14.34 9.28
C ASN A 842 -19.87 13.91 7.86
N ILE A 843 -20.66 13.03 7.24
CA ILE A 843 -20.45 12.54 5.87
C ILE A 843 -20.20 13.67 4.86
N ASP A 844 -20.91 14.78 5.00
CA ASP A 844 -20.86 15.90 4.06
C ASP A 844 -19.63 16.82 4.24
N ASP A 845 -18.91 16.68 5.36
CA ASP A 845 -17.70 17.45 5.65
C ASP A 845 -16.45 16.82 5.00
N PHE A 846 -16.43 15.49 4.83
CA PHE A 846 -15.26 14.79 4.28
C PHE A 846 -15.50 14.09 2.94
N ALA A 847 -16.70 13.58 2.63
CA ALA A 847 -16.92 12.83 1.39
C ALA A 847 -16.57 13.64 0.11
N PRO A 848 -16.83 14.96 0.03
CA PRO A 848 -16.40 15.77 -1.11
C PRO A 848 -14.89 15.90 -1.31
N ASN A 849 -14.10 15.59 -0.26
CA ASN A 849 -12.64 15.60 -0.20
C ASN A 849 -12.02 14.21 -0.43
N LEU A 850 -12.83 13.19 -0.72
CA LEU A 850 -12.35 11.89 -1.20
C LEU A 850 -12.14 11.95 -2.72
N SER A 851 -10.97 11.52 -3.17
CA SER A 851 -10.66 11.29 -4.58
C SER A 851 -10.44 9.79 -4.81
N PHE A 852 -10.65 9.33 -6.05
CA PHE A 852 -10.40 7.96 -6.46
C PHE A 852 -9.34 7.89 -7.56
N PHE A 853 -8.66 6.75 -7.69
CA PHE A 853 -7.63 6.56 -8.69
C PHE A 853 -7.60 5.13 -9.25
N PHE A 854 -7.90 4.96 -10.54
CA PHE A 854 -7.97 3.66 -11.22
C PHE A 854 -6.89 3.50 -12.29
N SER A 855 -6.50 2.25 -12.56
CA SER A 855 -5.78 1.83 -13.77
C SER A 855 -6.77 1.53 -14.90
N ASN A 856 -6.40 1.83 -16.14
CA ASN A 856 -7.09 1.40 -17.35
C ASN A 856 -6.20 0.48 -18.18
N GLY A 857 -6.63 -0.77 -18.37
CA GLY A 857 -6.02 -1.74 -19.27
C GLY A 857 -6.83 -1.98 -20.54
N ILE A 858 -6.68 -3.18 -21.13
CA ILE A 858 -7.25 -3.52 -22.44
C ILE A 858 -8.57 -4.32 -22.33
N ASP A 859 -8.76 -5.04 -21.22
CA ASP A 859 -9.96 -5.84 -20.94
C ASP A 859 -11.27 -5.02 -21.08
N PRO A 860 -12.38 -5.64 -21.53
CA PRO A 860 -13.61 -4.93 -21.86
C PRO A 860 -14.23 -4.16 -20.69
N GLU A 861 -14.05 -4.64 -19.45
CA GLU A 861 -14.56 -4.02 -18.23
C GLU A 861 -13.98 -2.62 -17.99
N TYR A 862 -12.78 -2.32 -18.51
CA TYR A 862 -12.18 -0.99 -18.42
C TYR A 862 -12.95 0.08 -19.18
N ALA A 863 -13.80 -0.30 -20.15
CA ALA A 863 -14.66 0.64 -20.85
C ALA A 863 -15.79 1.21 -19.95
N VAL A 864 -16.08 0.57 -18.81
CA VAL A 864 -17.19 0.92 -17.91
C VAL A 864 -16.78 1.08 -16.43
N ILE A 865 -15.47 1.02 -16.12
CA ILE A 865 -15.00 1.03 -14.73
C ILE A 865 -15.42 2.30 -13.98
N GLY A 866 -15.35 3.47 -14.63
CA GLY A 866 -15.64 4.76 -14.03
C GLY A 866 -17.12 5.01 -13.80
N ARG A 867 -17.98 4.71 -14.79
CA ARG A 867 -19.43 4.81 -14.66
C ARG A 867 -20.00 3.87 -13.60
N VAL A 868 -19.47 2.64 -13.49
CA VAL A 868 -19.88 1.70 -12.43
C VAL A 868 -19.46 2.24 -11.06
N ALA A 869 -18.23 2.75 -10.93
CA ALA A 869 -17.75 3.36 -9.69
C ALA A 869 -18.67 4.50 -9.22
N ARG A 870 -19.03 5.42 -10.13
CA ARG A 870 -19.94 6.55 -9.85
C ARG A 870 -21.31 6.05 -9.41
N ARG A 871 -21.88 5.07 -10.11
CA ARG A 871 -23.22 4.55 -9.87
C ARG A 871 -23.32 3.87 -8.49
N ILE A 872 -22.37 3.00 -8.14
CA ILE A 872 -22.32 2.34 -6.83
C ILE A 872 -22.15 3.37 -5.70
N TRP A 873 -21.20 4.30 -5.86
CA TRP A 873 -20.93 5.33 -4.85
C TRP A 873 -22.13 6.24 -4.61
N ALA A 874 -22.73 6.79 -5.68
CA ALA A 874 -23.86 7.69 -5.58
C ALA A 874 -25.05 7.03 -4.86
N LYS A 875 -25.39 5.79 -5.24
CA LYS A 875 -26.44 5.01 -4.58
C LYS A 875 -26.14 4.77 -3.10
N ALA A 876 -24.91 4.37 -2.77
CA ALA A 876 -24.51 4.13 -1.39
C ALA A 876 -24.59 5.42 -0.54
N ILE A 877 -24.00 6.52 -0.99
CA ILE A 877 -24.01 7.79 -0.26
C ILE A 877 -25.44 8.31 -0.06
N LYS A 878 -26.29 8.24 -1.09
CA LYS A 878 -27.67 8.73 -1.01
C LYS A 878 -28.56 7.85 -0.12
N HIS A 879 -28.55 6.53 -0.35
CA HIS A 879 -29.55 5.64 0.25
C HIS A 879 -29.12 5.07 1.60
N LYS A 880 -27.82 4.75 1.77
CA LYS A 880 -27.29 4.25 3.05
C LYS A 880 -26.84 5.39 3.95
N TYR A 881 -25.93 6.25 3.47
CA TYR A 881 -25.29 7.27 4.31
C TYR A 881 -26.05 8.60 4.41
N LYS A 882 -27.09 8.79 3.59
CA LYS A 882 -27.92 10.01 3.54
C LYS A 882 -27.14 11.30 3.27
N GLY A 883 -26.03 11.20 2.54
CA GLY A 883 -25.21 12.35 2.15
C GLY A 883 -25.81 13.18 1.02
N ASN A 884 -25.43 14.46 0.95
CA ASN A 884 -25.93 15.41 -0.04
C ASN A 884 -25.39 15.14 -1.46
N ASP A 885 -25.89 15.90 -2.44
CA ASP A 885 -25.54 15.75 -3.86
C ASP A 885 -24.04 15.94 -4.15
N ARG A 886 -23.33 16.74 -3.36
CA ARG A 886 -21.88 16.93 -3.52
C ARG A 886 -21.12 15.70 -3.05
N SER A 887 -21.56 15.06 -1.97
CA SER A 887 -20.98 13.84 -1.41
C SER A 887 -21.21 12.62 -2.30
N GLN A 888 -22.31 12.61 -3.07
CA GLN A 888 -22.63 11.54 -4.03
C GLN A 888 -21.75 11.56 -5.29
N LYS A 889 -20.99 12.64 -5.54
CA LYS A 889 -20.19 12.82 -6.76
C LYS A 889 -18.78 12.24 -6.62
N LEU A 890 -18.62 10.97 -6.98
CA LEU A 890 -17.32 10.31 -7.05
C LEU A 890 -16.48 10.91 -8.19
N LYS A 891 -15.36 11.55 -7.83
CA LYS A 891 -14.36 12.06 -8.77
C LYS A 891 -13.17 11.12 -8.80
N TYR A 892 -12.63 10.88 -9.98
CA TYR A 892 -11.49 9.99 -10.12
C TYR A 892 -10.46 10.42 -11.15
N HIS A 893 -9.23 9.99 -10.89
CA HIS A 893 -8.13 9.96 -11.82
C HIS A 893 -8.06 8.59 -12.50
N ILE A 894 -7.71 8.54 -13.78
CA ILE A 894 -7.27 7.33 -14.47
C ILE A 894 -5.81 7.47 -14.88
N GLN A 895 -5.05 6.39 -14.73
CA GLN A 895 -3.75 6.19 -15.37
C GLN A 895 -3.83 4.96 -16.27
N THR A 896 -3.24 5.04 -17.47
CA THR A 896 -3.08 3.89 -18.36
C THR A 896 -2.22 2.80 -17.70
N SER A 897 -2.47 1.52 -17.96
CA SER A 897 -1.78 0.42 -17.25
C SER A 897 -0.31 0.29 -17.67
N GLY A 898 0.60 0.37 -16.70
CA GLY A 898 2.04 0.13 -16.91
C GLY A 898 2.34 -1.33 -17.25
N ARG A 899 1.62 -2.27 -16.62
CA ARG A 899 1.75 -3.72 -16.83
C ARG A 899 1.39 -4.16 -18.25
N SER A 900 0.55 -3.39 -18.93
CA SER A 900 0.20 -3.62 -20.34
C SER A 900 1.31 -3.21 -21.31
N LEU A 901 2.32 -2.48 -20.84
CA LEU A 901 3.45 -2.02 -21.63
C LEU A 901 4.63 -2.99 -21.48
N HIS A 902 5.37 -3.19 -22.57
CA HIS A 902 6.38 -4.24 -22.66
C HIS A 902 7.71 -3.67 -23.12
N ALA A 903 8.81 -4.27 -22.66
CA ALA A 903 10.18 -3.88 -23.01
C ALA A 903 10.60 -4.35 -24.41
N GLN A 904 9.81 -5.25 -25.01
CA GLN A 904 9.91 -5.67 -26.40
C GLN A 904 8.98 -4.82 -27.26
N GLU A 905 9.44 -4.46 -28.47
CA GLU A 905 8.66 -3.68 -29.45
C GLU A 905 7.99 -2.45 -28.80
N ILE A 906 8.79 -1.66 -28.08
CA ILE A 906 8.31 -0.56 -27.23
C ILE A 906 7.42 0.44 -27.97
N ASP A 907 7.58 0.61 -29.28
CA ASP A 907 6.71 1.49 -30.08
C ASP A 907 5.24 1.04 -30.10
N PHE A 908 4.94 -0.25 -29.89
CA PHE A 908 3.57 -0.75 -29.78
C PHE A 908 2.87 -0.27 -28.51
N ASN A 909 3.62 0.21 -27.51
CA ASN A 909 3.05 0.71 -26.26
C ASN A 909 2.20 1.98 -26.48
N ASP A 910 2.58 2.87 -27.41
CA ASP A 910 1.77 4.06 -27.74
C ASP A 910 0.37 3.68 -28.25
N ILE A 911 0.25 2.57 -28.98
CA ILE A 911 -1.03 2.06 -29.48
C ILE A 911 -1.91 1.63 -28.29
N ARG A 912 -1.34 0.87 -27.35
CA ARG A 912 -2.04 0.41 -26.14
C ARG A 912 -2.49 1.59 -25.29
N THR A 913 -1.58 2.52 -25.01
CA THR A 913 -1.85 3.74 -24.23
C THR A 913 -2.94 4.59 -24.89
N THR A 914 -2.96 4.69 -26.22
CA THR A 914 -3.99 5.44 -26.96
C THR A 914 -5.38 4.85 -26.75
N LEU A 915 -5.54 3.52 -26.82
CA LEU A 915 -6.83 2.86 -26.62
C LEU A 915 -7.32 2.99 -25.16
N GLN A 916 -6.42 2.85 -24.20
CA GLN A 916 -6.72 3.00 -22.78
C GLN A 916 -7.15 4.44 -22.43
N ALA A 917 -6.46 5.43 -22.99
CA ALA A 917 -6.80 6.85 -22.87
C ALA A 917 -8.17 7.17 -23.50
N LEU A 918 -8.50 6.52 -24.62
CA LEU A 918 -9.78 6.68 -25.29
C LEU A 918 -10.94 6.22 -24.40
N TYR A 919 -10.84 5.02 -23.80
CA TYR A 919 -11.83 4.55 -22.82
C TYR A 919 -12.01 5.52 -21.66
N ALA A 920 -10.91 6.02 -21.09
CA ALA A 920 -10.95 6.97 -19.98
C ALA A 920 -11.67 8.28 -20.32
N ILE A 921 -11.41 8.84 -21.51
CA ILE A 921 -12.00 10.11 -21.96
C ILE A 921 -13.48 9.94 -22.35
N TYR A 922 -13.83 8.81 -22.98
CA TYR A 922 -15.22 8.47 -23.32
C TYR A 922 -16.08 8.21 -22.09
N ASP A 923 -15.51 7.60 -21.04
CA ASP A 923 -16.20 7.40 -19.76
C ASP A 923 -16.10 8.61 -18.80
N ASN A 924 -15.71 9.76 -19.34
CA ASN A 924 -15.76 11.07 -18.68
C ASN A 924 -14.92 11.16 -17.38
N CYS A 925 -13.67 10.70 -17.42
CA CYS A 925 -12.73 10.82 -16.30
C CYS A 925 -12.44 12.29 -15.92
N ASN A 926 -12.11 12.55 -14.64
CA ASN A 926 -11.83 13.93 -14.16
C ASN A 926 -10.36 14.35 -14.30
N SER A 927 -9.46 13.37 -14.43
CA SER A 927 -8.04 13.59 -14.65
C SER A 927 -7.44 12.35 -15.31
N LEU A 928 -6.50 12.52 -16.25
CA LEU A 928 -5.88 11.42 -16.99
C LEU A 928 -4.35 11.54 -17.01
N HIS A 929 -3.69 10.42 -16.72
CA HIS A 929 -2.27 10.20 -16.98
C HIS A 929 -2.12 9.17 -18.11
N THR A 930 -1.21 9.45 -19.03
CA THR A 930 -0.83 8.56 -20.12
C THR A 930 0.63 8.20 -19.94
N ASN A 931 0.90 6.91 -19.81
CA ASN A 931 2.25 6.38 -19.67
C ASN A 931 3.03 6.59 -20.98
N ALA A 932 4.34 6.60 -20.86
CA ALA A 932 5.23 6.77 -22.00
C ALA A 932 5.53 5.41 -22.66
N TYR A 933 5.97 5.42 -23.92
CA TYR A 933 6.17 4.16 -24.66
C TYR A 933 7.36 3.33 -24.11
N ASP A 934 8.30 3.98 -23.41
CA ASP A 934 9.50 3.41 -22.78
C ASP A 934 9.30 3.06 -21.29
N GLU A 935 8.07 3.12 -20.77
CA GLU A 935 7.70 2.86 -19.36
C GLU A 935 8.29 1.55 -18.80
N ALA A 936 8.34 0.49 -19.62
CA ALA A 936 8.82 -0.82 -19.19
C ALA A 936 10.34 -0.86 -18.92
N ILE A 937 11.07 0.23 -19.21
CA ILE A 937 12.53 0.29 -19.15
C ILE A 937 13.03 1.43 -18.26
N THR A 938 12.54 2.66 -18.46
CA THR A 938 13.08 3.87 -17.79
C THR A 938 11.98 4.89 -17.50
N THR A 939 12.28 5.83 -16.59
CA THR A 939 11.48 7.05 -16.41
C THR A 939 11.46 7.88 -17.71
N PRO A 940 10.34 8.53 -18.08
CA PRO A 940 10.18 9.17 -19.38
C PRO A 940 11.17 10.31 -19.68
N THR A 941 11.86 10.19 -20.80
CA THR A 941 12.64 11.31 -21.40
C THR A 941 11.75 12.48 -21.82
N GLU A 942 12.33 13.64 -22.12
CA GLU A 942 11.56 14.78 -22.66
C GLU A 942 10.85 14.42 -23.98
N ALA A 943 11.50 13.62 -24.84
CA ALA A 943 10.89 13.17 -26.09
C ALA A 943 9.72 12.18 -25.83
N SER A 944 9.89 11.27 -24.88
CA SER A 944 8.89 10.25 -24.55
C SER A 944 7.65 10.87 -23.87
N VAL A 945 7.83 11.77 -22.92
CA VAL A 945 6.71 12.46 -22.25
C VAL A 945 5.89 13.29 -23.23
N ARG A 946 6.53 13.87 -24.26
CA ARG A 946 5.81 14.58 -25.33
C ARG A 946 4.90 13.67 -26.15
N ARG A 947 5.34 12.44 -26.49
CA ARG A 947 4.49 11.44 -27.18
C ARG A 947 3.29 11.08 -26.31
N ALA A 948 3.53 10.78 -25.04
CA ALA A 948 2.47 10.48 -24.08
C ALA A 948 1.45 11.63 -23.95
N MET A 949 1.91 12.87 -23.81
CA MET A 949 1.03 14.04 -23.78
C MET A 949 0.26 14.24 -25.09
N ALA A 950 0.90 13.98 -26.24
CA ALA A 950 0.28 14.13 -27.54
C ALA A 950 -0.93 13.20 -27.70
N ILE A 951 -0.92 12.00 -27.11
CA ILE A 951 -2.09 11.09 -27.11
C ILE A 951 -3.32 11.81 -26.56
N GLN A 952 -3.22 12.43 -25.37
CA GLN A 952 -4.34 13.15 -24.77
C GLN A 952 -4.76 14.37 -25.60
N LEU A 953 -3.78 15.11 -26.14
CA LEU A 953 -4.04 16.29 -26.96
C LEU A 953 -4.76 15.94 -28.27
N ILE A 954 -4.34 14.88 -28.96
CA ILE A 954 -4.98 14.40 -30.19
C ILE A 954 -6.42 13.95 -29.89
N ILE A 955 -6.63 13.15 -28.83
CA ILE A 955 -7.97 12.70 -28.46
C ILE A 955 -8.88 13.89 -28.12
N ASN A 956 -8.43 14.86 -27.32
CA ASN A 956 -9.27 15.98 -26.89
C ASN A 956 -9.47 17.06 -27.98
N LYS A 957 -8.44 17.32 -28.81
CA LYS A 957 -8.46 18.43 -29.77
C LYS A 957 -8.85 18.02 -31.18
N GLU A 958 -8.33 16.88 -31.66
CA GLU A 958 -8.44 16.47 -33.06
C GLU A 958 -9.54 15.41 -33.31
N LEU A 959 -9.69 14.42 -32.43
CA LEU A 959 -10.65 13.33 -32.64
C LEU A 959 -12.10 13.84 -32.61
N GLY A 960 -12.80 13.80 -33.75
CA GLY A 960 -14.11 14.44 -33.88
C GLY A 960 -15.20 13.90 -32.94
N LEU A 961 -15.18 12.60 -32.60
CA LEU A 961 -16.20 12.00 -31.74
C LEU A 961 -16.14 12.49 -30.29
N THR A 962 -14.98 12.94 -29.79
CA THR A 962 -14.83 13.44 -28.41
C THR A 962 -15.44 14.82 -28.18
N LYS A 963 -15.92 15.47 -29.24
CA LYS A 963 -16.76 16.67 -29.11
C LYS A 963 -18.14 16.36 -28.52
N ASN A 964 -18.59 15.11 -28.64
CA ASN A 964 -19.66 14.58 -27.81
C ASN A 964 -19.08 14.07 -26.48
N GLU A 965 -19.70 14.44 -25.38
CA GLU A 965 -19.24 14.19 -24.01
C GLU A 965 -19.92 12.99 -23.35
N ASN A 966 -20.89 12.36 -24.03
CA ASN A 966 -21.57 11.15 -23.57
C ASN A 966 -21.66 10.03 -24.64
N PRO A 967 -20.57 9.72 -25.38
CA PRO A 967 -20.64 8.86 -26.56
C PRO A 967 -20.92 7.38 -26.24
N LEU A 968 -20.78 6.99 -24.98
CA LEU A 968 -21.02 5.62 -24.50
C LEU A 968 -22.49 5.33 -24.20
N GLN A 969 -23.32 6.36 -23.96
CA GLN A 969 -24.72 6.15 -23.57
C GLN A 969 -25.56 5.62 -24.72
N GLY A 970 -26.43 4.65 -24.45
CA GLY A 970 -27.28 3.99 -25.45
C GLY A 970 -26.61 2.87 -26.25
N ALA A 971 -25.31 2.62 -26.06
CA ALA A 971 -24.64 1.48 -26.66
C ALA A 971 -24.98 0.20 -25.86
N PHE A 972 -25.63 -0.77 -26.50
CA PHE A 972 -26.12 -1.99 -25.81
C PHE A 972 -25.04 -2.72 -25.01
N ILE A 973 -23.84 -2.87 -25.58
CA ILE A 973 -22.72 -3.53 -24.89
C ILE A 973 -22.23 -2.74 -23.67
N ILE A 974 -22.31 -1.40 -23.70
CA ILE A 974 -21.91 -0.57 -22.56
C ILE A 974 -22.92 -0.73 -21.43
N GLU A 975 -24.22 -0.70 -21.74
CA GLU A 975 -25.28 -0.90 -20.73
C GLU A 975 -25.15 -2.29 -20.09
N GLU A 976 -25.00 -3.34 -20.90
CA GLU A 976 -24.84 -4.71 -20.42
C GLU A 976 -23.56 -4.90 -19.59
N LEU A 977 -22.41 -4.40 -20.06
CA LEU A 977 -21.15 -4.45 -19.30
C LEU A 977 -21.25 -3.67 -17.99
N THR A 978 -21.92 -2.51 -17.98
CA THR A 978 -22.12 -1.72 -16.76
C THR A 978 -22.85 -2.53 -15.70
N ASP A 979 -23.91 -3.24 -16.08
CA ASP A 979 -24.70 -4.06 -15.15
C ASP A 979 -23.95 -5.33 -14.71
N LEU A 980 -23.24 -6.00 -15.63
CA LEU A 980 -22.41 -7.17 -15.31
C LEU A 980 -21.29 -6.83 -14.32
N VAL A 981 -20.55 -5.74 -14.58
CA VAL A 981 -19.44 -5.29 -13.74
C VAL A 981 -19.96 -4.80 -12.39
N GLU A 982 -21.06 -4.04 -12.35
CA GLU A 982 -21.68 -3.63 -11.09
C GLU A 982 -22.05 -4.84 -10.23
N GLN A 983 -22.73 -5.84 -10.80
CA GLN A 983 -23.14 -7.01 -10.05
C GLN A 983 -21.95 -7.87 -9.57
N ALA A 984 -20.90 -7.97 -10.36
CA ALA A 984 -19.67 -8.66 -9.98
C ALA A 984 -19.00 -7.96 -8.78
N VAL A 985 -18.94 -6.62 -8.78
CA VAL A 985 -18.42 -5.82 -7.66
C VAL A 985 -19.26 -6.00 -6.39
N LEU A 986 -20.59 -5.95 -6.49
CA LEU A 986 -21.48 -6.14 -5.33
C LEU A 986 -21.39 -7.57 -4.76
N THR A 987 -21.14 -8.56 -5.61
CA THR A 987 -20.87 -9.94 -5.15
C THR A 987 -19.56 -10.02 -4.38
N GLU A 988 -18.53 -9.32 -4.85
CA GLU A 988 -17.24 -9.23 -4.16
C GLU A 988 -17.36 -8.50 -2.81
N PHE A 989 -18.19 -7.45 -2.72
CA PHE A 989 -18.50 -6.78 -1.45
C PHE A 989 -19.05 -7.76 -0.40
N LYS A 990 -19.95 -8.67 -0.79
CA LYS A 990 -20.48 -9.70 0.12
C LYS A 990 -19.38 -10.66 0.60
N ARG A 991 -18.46 -11.06 -0.28
CA ARG A 991 -17.32 -11.93 0.09
C ARG A 991 -16.37 -11.26 1.09
N ILE A 992 -16.12 -9.96 0.92
CA ILE A 992 -15.30 -9.17 1.86
C ILE A 992 -16.06 -9.00 3.18
N ASN A 993 -17.36 -8.71 3.12
CA ASN A 993 -18.23 -8.60 4.28
C ASN A 993 -18.19 -9.85 5.17
N ASP A 994 -18.31 -11.04 4.56
CA ASP A 994 -18.32 -12.33 5.29
C ASP A 994 -17.00 -12.62 6.01
N ARG A 995 -15.95 -11.84 5.74
CA ARG A 995 -14.64 -11.88 6.39
C ARG A 995 -14.44 -10.75 7.41
N GLY A 996 -15.50 -10.01 7.77
CA GLY A 996 -15.43 -8.90 8.73
C GLY A 996 -15.09 -7.56 8.10
N GLY A 997 -15.46 -7.34 6.83
CA GLY A 997 -15.15 -6.11 6.10
C GLY A 997 -13.70 -6.09 5.59
N VAL A 998 -13.23 -4.93 5.14
CA VAL A 998 -11.90 -4.80 4.50
C VAL A 998 -10.77 -5.17 5.46
N LEU A 999 -10.82 -4.67 6.71
CA LEU A 999 -9.79 -4.94 7.72
C LEU A 999 -9.74 -6.42 8.09
N GLY A 1000 -10.89 -7.07 8.32
CA GLY A 1000 -10.93 -8.50 8.59
C GLY A 1000 -10.48 -9.35 7.40
N ALA A 1001 -10.80 -8.93 6.18
CA ALA A 1001 -10.29 -9.57 4.96
C ALA A 1001 -8.77 -9.44 4.82
N MET A 1002 -8.20 -8.28 5.17
CA MET A 1002 -6.75 -8.04 5.18
C MET A 1002 -6.03 -8.91 6.21
N GLU A 1003 -6.59 -9.10 7.40
CA GLU A 1003 -6.03 -10.01 8.41
C GLU A 1003 -5.91 -11.46 7.93
N THR A 1004 -6.84 -11.90 7.06
CA THR A 1004 -6.82 -13.22 6.41
C THR A 1004 -6.08 -13.23 5.07
N MET A 1005 -5.45 -12.11 4.68
CA MET A 1005 -4.75 -11.92 3.41
C MET A 1005 -5.62 -12.16 2.18
N TYR A 1006 -6.93 -11.97 2.28
CA TYR A 1006 -7.85 -12.32 1.19
C TYR A 1006 -7.55 -11.53 -0.08
N GLN A 1007 -7.46 -10.19 0.01
CA GLN A 1007 -7.17 -9.33 -1.13
C GLN A 1007 -5.81 -9.69 -1.74
N ARG A 1008 -4.76 -9.74 -0.91
CA ARG A 1008 -3.39 -10.06 -1.35
C ARG A 1008 -3.31 -11.41 -2.04
N SER A 1009 -3.93 -12.44 -1.48
CA SER A 1009 -3.96 -13.79 -2.07
C SER A 1009 -4.68 -13.80 -3.41
N LYS A 1010 -5.84 -13.15 -3.50
CA LYS A 1010 -6.61 -13.08 -4.75
C LYS A 1010 -5.86 -12.32 -5.84
N ILE A 1011 -5.20 -11.21 -5.51
CA ILE A 1011 -4.35 -10.45 -6.43
C ILE A 1011 -3.22 -11.34 -6.96
N GLN A 1012 -2.54 -12.09 -6.08
CA GLN A 1012 -1.47 -13.02 -6.47
C GLN A 1012 -1.97 -14.16 -7.36
N GLU A 1013 -3.14 -14.72 -7.07
CA GLU A 1013 -3.77 -15.77 -7.89
C GLU A 1013 -4.11 -15.27 -9.29
N GLU A 1014 -4.73 -14.09 -9.39
CA GLU A 1014 -5.04 -13.44 -10.67
C GLU A 1014 -3.77 -13.08 -11.45
N SER A 1015 -2.73 -12.61 -10.75
CA SER A 1015 -1.42 -12.31 -11.35
C SER A 1015 -0.76 -13.56 -11.94
N LEU A 1016 -0.74 -14.66 -11.18
CA LEU A 1016 -0.17 -15.93 -11.62
C LEU A 1016 -0.94 -16.50 -12.81
N TYR A 1017 -2.26 -16.39 -12.81
CA TYR A 1017 -3.10 -16.80 -13.93
C TYR A 1017 -2.74 -16.03 -15.21
N TYR A 1018 -2.66 -14.69 -15.13
CA TYR A 1018 -2.25 -13.86 -16.26
C TYR A 1018 -0.85 -14.20 -16.79
N GLU A 1019 0.17 -14.28 -15.92
CA GLU A 1019 1.54 -14.59 -16.38
C GLU A 1019 1.61 -16.00 -16.99
N THR A 1020 0.85 -16.96 -16.46
CA THR A 1020 0.76 -18.31 -17.04
C THR A 1020 0.21 -18.27 -18.46
N LEU A 1021 -0.91 -17.57 -18.69
CA LEU A 1021 -1.50 -17.44 -20.03
C LEU A 1021 -0.59 -16.69 -21.00
N LYS A 1022 0.09 -15.64 -20.52
CA LYS A 1022 1.07 -14.88 -21.29
C LYS A 1022 2.27 -15.74 -21.70
N HIS A 1023 2.81 -16.54 -20.79
CA HIS A 1023 3.98 -17.40 -21.08
C HIS A 1023 3.63 -18.60 -21.95
N THR A 1024 2.45 -19.21 -21.77
CA THR A 1024 1.97 -20.32 -22.60
C THR A 1024 1.59 -19.87 -24.01
N GLY A 1025 1.22 -18.60 -24.18
CA GLY A 1025 0.76 -18.01 -25.44
C GLY A 1025 -0.75 -18.11 -25.64
N GLU A 1026 -1.50 -18.66 -24.68
CA GLU A 1026 -2.97 -18.70 -24.72
C GLU A 1026 -3.59 -17.31 -24.65
N PHE A 1027 -2.94 -16.37 -23.96
CA PHE A 1027 -3.28 -14.96 -24.00
C PHE A 1027 -2.34 -14.21 -24.96
N PRO A 1028 -2.82 -13.79 -26.14
CA PRO A 1028 -1.96 -13.23 -27.18
C PRO A 1028 -1.48 -11.83 -26.83
N ILE A 1029 -0.16 -11.63 -26.85
CA ILE A 1029 0.50 -10.35 -26.66
C ILE A 1029 1.43 -10.07 -27.86
N ILE A 1030 1.00 -9.11 -28.68
CA ILE A 1030 1.67 -8.68 -29.91
C ILE A 1030 3.07 -8.13 -29.59
N GLY A 1031 4.09 -8.68 -30.25
CA GLY A 1031 5.51 -8.33 -30.04
C GLY A 1031 6.19 -9.07 -28.88
N VAL A 1032 5.46 -9.89 -28.12
CA VAL A 1032 5.99 -10.59 -26.94
C VAL A 1032 5.93 -12.11 -27.11
N ASN A 1033 4.75 -12.68 -27.28
CA ASN A 1033 4.54 -14.13 -27.46
C ASN A 1033 3.97 -14.50 -28.85
N THR A 1034 3.48 -13.51 -29.60
CA THR A 1034 3.01 -13.65 -30.98
C THR A 1034 3.32 -12.39 -31.78
N PHE A 1035 3.32 -12.48 -33.11
CA PHE A 1035 3.75 -11.41 -34.02
C PHE A 1035 5.14 -10.86 -33.64
N LEU A 1036 6.11 -11.77 -33.53
CA LEU A 1036 7.49 -11.42 -33.20
C LEU A 1036 8.20 -10.84 -34.42
N ASN A 1037 9.17 -9.96 -34.17
CA ASN A 1037 10.12 -9.51 -35.19
C ASN A 1037 10.96 -10.69 -35.70
N LYS A 1038 11.47 -10.58 -36.93
CA LYS A 1038 12.28 -11.63 -37.59
C LYS A 1038 13.49 -12.06 -36.76
N GLU A 1039 14.00 -11.16 -35.91
CA GLU A 1039 15.13 -11.40 -35.01
C GLU A 1039 14.73 -11.85 -33.59
N GLY A 1040 13.43 -12.01 -33.30
CA GLY A 1040 12.91 -12.56 -32.04
C GLY A 1040 12.39 -11.54 -31.01
N SER A 1041 12.27 -10.25 -31.37
CA SER A 1041 11.82 -9.14 -30.49
C SER A 1041 12.56 -9.13 -29.14
N LEU A 1042 13.87 -8.85 -29.20
CA LEU A 1042 14.73 -8.70 -28.01
C LEU A 1042 14.37 -7.43 -27.23
N THR A 1043 14.75 -7.40 -25.95
CA THR A 1043 14.64 -6.20 -25.12
C THR A 1043 15.42 -5.05 -25.76
N VAL A 1044 14.79 -3.88 -25.93
CA VAL A 1044 15.44 -2.70 -26.51
C VAL A 1044 16.20 -1.94 -25.43
N SER A 1045 17.49 -1.68 -25.63
CA SER A 1045 18.23 -0.73 -24.79
C SER A 1045 17.96 0.69 -25.29
N PRO A 1046 17.38 1.59 -24.46
CA PRO A 1046 17.13 2.96 -24.87
C PRO A 1046 18.45 3.73 -25.02
N GLY A 1047 18.47 4.72 -25.92
CA GLY A 1047 19.66 5.55 -26.14
C GLY A 1047 19.98 6.49 -24.98
N GLU A 1048 19.00 6.78 -24.12
CA GLU A 1048 19.12 7.62 -22.93
C GLU A 1048 18.36 6.97 -21.76
N ILE A 1049 19.00 6.90 -20.59
CA ILE A 1049 18.40 6.42 -19.34
C ILE A 1049 18.44 7.57 -18.35
N ILE A 1050 17.30 7.86 -17.74
CA ILE A 1050 17.19 8.94 -16.76
C ILE A 1050 17.46 8.39 -15.36
N ARG A 1051 18.57 8.83 -14.76
CA ARG A 1051 18.95 8.57 -13.37
C ARG A 1051 19.51 9.83 -12.71
N ALA A 1052 19.55 9.83 -11.39
CA ALA A 1052 20.22 10.88 -10.63
C ALA A 1052 21.74 10.81 -10.83
N THR A 1053 22.37 11.97 -10.99
CA THR A 1053 23.84 12.05 -11.08
C THR A 1053 24.49 11.97 -9.70
N GLU A 1054 25.79 11.68 -9.65
CA GLU A 1054 26.57 11.68 -8.41
C GLU A 1054 26.46 13.04 -7.70
N GLU A 1055 26.55 14.14 -8.46
CA GLU A 1055 26.46 15.50 -7.92
C GLU A 1055 25.09 15.77 -7.28
N GLU A 1056 23.99 15.33 -7.90
CA GLU A 1056 22.65 15.48 -7.35
C GLU A 1056 22.49 14.73 -6.02
N LYS A 1057 23.04 13.51 -5.92
CA LYS A 1057 22.97 12.70 -4.70
C LYS A 1057 23.77 13.34 -3.55
N GLN A 1058 25.01 13.75 -3.83
CA GLN A 1058 25.87 14.40 -2.84
C GLN A 1058 25.28 15.74 -2.38
N LEU A 1059 24.67 16.50 -3.29
CA LEU A 1059 23.98 17.74 -2.95
C LEU A 1059 22.82 17.50 -1.97
N GLN A 1060 21.99 16.47 -2.19
CA GLN A 1060 20.89 16.15 -1.27
C GLN A 1060 21.39 15.76 0.13
N ILE A 1061 22.46 14.97 0.23
CA ILE A 1061 23.09 14.61 1.50
C ILE A 1061 23.65 15.87 2.21
N HIS A 1062 24.30 16.75 1.45
CA HIS A 1062 24.84 18.00 1.99
C HIS A 1062 23.74 18.95 2.49
N ASN A 1063 22.67 19.11 1.72
CA ASN A 1063 21.51 19.93 2.07
C ASN A 1063 20.84 19.42 3.34
N LEU A 1064 20.64 18.10 3.44
CA LEU A 1064 20.11 17.45 4.65
C LEU A 1064 20.97 17.76 5.87
N LYS A 1065 22.29 17.54 5.77
CA LYS A 1065 23.20 17.78 6.90
C LYS A 1065 23.17 19.23 7.35
N THR A 1066 23.22 20.17 6.40
CA THR A 1066 23.13 21.61 6.69
C THR A 1066 21.79 21.98 7.34
N PHE A 1067 20.70 21.35 6.93
CA PHE A 1067 19.38 21.51 7.54
C PHE A 1067 19.32 20.95 8.98
N GLN A 1068 19.91 19.80 9.23
CA GLN A 1068 19.96 19.21 10.57
C GLN A 1068 20.83 20.08 11.51
N ASP A 1069 22.01 20.49 11.04
CA ASP A 1069 22.94 21.32 11.81
C ASP A 1069 22.30 22.66 12.21
N ARG A 1070 21.56 23.31 11.30
CA ARG A 1070 20.93 24.63 11.60
C ARG A 1070 19.73 24.55 12.54
N ASN A 1071 19.15 23.37 12.77
CA ASN A 1071 17.91 23.16 13.52
C ASN A 1071 18.10 22.25 14.75
N ALA A 1072 19.34 21.86 15.06
CA ALA A 1072 19.66 20.95 16.15
C ALA A 1072 19.13 21.43 17.52
N ASP A 1073 19.04 22.74 17.74
CA ASP A 1073 18.55 23.37 18.97
C ASP A 1073 17.06 23.11 19.27
N LYS A 1074 16.25 22.84 18.24
CA LYS A 1074 14.80 22.60 18.38
C LYS A 1074 14.38 21.15 18.14
N THR A 1075 15.21 20.36 17.48
CA THR A 1075 14.82 19.06 16.94
C THR A 1075 14.38 18.08 18.03
N GLU A 1076 15.19 17.88 19.07
CA GLU A 1076 14.90 16.90 20.12
C GLU A 1076 13.58 17.19 20.86
N SER A 1077 13.33 18.46 21.20
CA SER A 1077 12.12 18.86 21.92
C SER A 1077 10.86 18.70 21.08
N LEU A 1078 10.90 19.05 19.78
CA LEU A 1078 9.78 18.91 18.86
C LEU A 1078 9.44 17.44 18.56
N LEU A 1079 10.46 16.60 18.34
CA LEU A 1079 10.24 15.17 18.16
C LEU A 1079 9.65 14.54 19.43
N LYS A 1080 10.09 14.98 20.61
CA LYS A 1080 9.52 14.49 21.87
C LYS A 1080 8.07 14.92 22.08
N ASP A 1081 7.73 16.16 21.77
CA ASP A 1081 6.34 16.64 21.78
C ASP A 1081 5.45 15.82 20.83
N LEU A 1082 5.94 15.57 19.61
CA LEU A 1082 5.22 14.76 18.62
C LEU A 1082 4.98 13.33 19.11
N GLN A 1083 5.97 12.72 19.77
CA GLN A 1083 5.84 11.42 20.42
C GLN A 1083 4.78 11.42 21.53
N LEU A 1084 4.79 12.45 22.39
CA LEU A 1084 3.82 12.58 23.48
C LEU A 1084 2.39 12.73 22.96
N LYS A 1085 2.18 13.56 21.92
CA LYS A 1085 0.88 13.71 21.24
C LYS A 1085 0.37 12.37 20.69
N ALA A 1086 1.24 11.60 20.06
CA ALA A 1086 0.90 10.27 19.58
C ALA A 1086 0.46 9.34 20.72
N ILE A 1087 1.21 9.30 21.83
CA ILE A 1087 0.91 8.48 23.02
C ILE A 1087 -0.43 8.91 23.67
N HIS A 1088 -0.67 10.21 23.82
CA HIS A 1088 -1.84 10.74 24.52
C HIS A 1088 -3.15 10.70 23.71
N GLY A 1089 -3.13 10.21 22.47
CA GLY A 1089 -4.34 10.21 21.64
C GLY A 1089 -4.65 11.54 20.96
N GLU A 1090 -3.74 12.52 21.00
CA GLU A 1090 -3.92 13.84 20.39
C GLU A 1090 -3.74 13.81 18.87
N ASN A 1091 -4.11 14.90 18.18
CA ASN A 1091 -3.98 15.04 16.73
C ASN A 1091 -2.49 15.17 16.35
N ILE A 1092 -1.96 14.17 15.66
CA ILE A 1092 -0.53 14.12 15.30
C ILE A 1092 -0.21 15.13 14.20
N PHE A 1093 -1.15 15.37 13.27
CA PHE A 1093 -0.92 16.24 12.12
C PHE A 1093 -0.75 17.72 12.52
N GLU A 1094 -1.43 18.17 13.58
CA GLU A 1094 -1.20 19.50 14.16
C GLU A 1094 0.25 19.66 14.64
N GLY A 1095 0.80 18.66 15.33
CA GLY A 1095 2.22 18.63 15.72
C GLY A 1095 3.17 18.57 14.50
N LEU A 1096 2.80 17.82 13.46
CA LEU A 1096 3.58 17.73 12.23
C LEU A 1096 3.71 19.07 11.50
N MET A 1097 2.68 19.92 11.53
CA MET A 1097 2.75 21.26 10.93
C MET A 1097 3.88 22.12 11.51
N GLU A 1098 4.25 21.89 12.77
CA GLU A 1098 5.39 22.55 13.42
C GLU A 1098 6.69 21.75 13.24
N ALA A 1099 6.67 20.44 13.48
CA ALA A 1099 7.86 19.59 13.37
C ALA A 1099 8.49 19.65 11.97
N THR A 1100 7.67 19.68 10.92
CA THR A 1100 8.14 19.74 9.51
C THR A 1100 8.84 21.03 9.13
N LYS A 1101 8.82 22.07 9.97
CA LYS A 1101 9.65 23.28 9.76
C LYS A 1101 11.12 23.05 10.14
N TYR A 1102 11.38 22.12 11.07
CA TYR A 1102 12.68 22.01 11.74
C TYR A 1102 13.30 20.61 11.70
N CYS A 1103 12.52 19.56 11.47
CA CYS A 1103 12.97 18.18 11.46
C CYS A 1103 12.94 17.61 10.03
N SER A 1104 13.91 16.76 9.69
CA SER A 1104 13.92 16.03 8.43
C SER A 1104 12.88 14.90 8.41
N LEU A 1105 12.61 14.38 7.21
CA LEU A 1105 11.70 13.27 6.98
C LEU A 1105 12.07 12.04 7.83
N GLY A 1106 13.34 11.62 7.75
CA GLY A 1106 13.86 10.47 8.50
C GLY A 1106 13.84 10.69 10.02
N GLN A 1107 14.13 11.90 10.50
CA GLN A 1107 14.02 12.24 11.93
C GLN A 1107 12.58 12.07 12.45
N ILE A 1108 11.58 12.55 11.69
CA ILE A 1108 10.17 12.44 12.06
C ILE A 1108 9.72 10.97 12.00
N SER A 1109 10.04 10.24 10.93
CA SER A 1109 9.65 8.84 10.79
C SER A 1109 10.20 7.97 11.91
N ASN A 1110 11.49 8.12 12.23
CA ASN A 1110 12.14 7.37 13.31
C ASN A 1110 11.54 7.68 14.68
N ALA A 1111 11.26 8.96 14.97
CA ALA A 1111 10.60 9.34 16.22
C ALA A 1111 9.20 8.70 16.35
N LEU A 1112 8.45 8.62 15.25
CA LEU A 1112 7.13 7.99 15.24
C LEU A 1112 7.18 6.45 15.25
N TYR A 1113 8.23 5.81 14.74
CA TYR A 1113 8.40 4.35 14.87
C TYR A 1113 8.50 3.91 16.34
N GLU A 1114 9.07 4.74 17.20
CA GLU A 1114 9.20 4.46 18.64
C GLU A 1114 7.86 4.47 19.40
N VAL A 1115 6.83 5.10 18.85
CA VAL A 1115 5.52 5.28 19.52
C VAL A 1115 4.32 4.72 18.75
N GLY A 1116 4.40 4.62 17.42
CA GLY A 1116 3.35 4.13 16.53
C GLY A 1116 3.63 2.75 15.92
N GLY A 1117 4.86 2.25 16.13
CA GLY A 1117 5.32 0.95 15.63
C GLY A 1117 5.65 0.94 14.14
N GLN A 1118 6.71 0.21 13.79
CA GLN A 1118 7.04 -0.10 12.40
C GLN A 1118 6.06 -1.12 11.82
N TYR A 1119 5.78 -1.01 10.52
CA TYR A 1119 4.96 -1.96 9.80
C TYR A 1119 5.51 -3.39 9.94
N ARG A 1120 4.68 -4.32 10.42
CA ARG A 1120 5.01 -5.75 10.43
C ARG A 1120 4.56 -6.38 9.13
N ARG A 1121 5.51 -6.94 8.40
CA ARG A 1121 5.23 -7.55 7.09
C ARG A 1121 4.31 -8.75 7.24
N ASN A 1122 3.33 -8.77 6.35
CA ASN A 1122 2.34 -9.81 6.22
C ASN A 1122 2.69 -10.74 5.03
N MET A 1123 2.58 -12.06 5.23
CA MET A 1123 2.82 -13.07 4.18
C MET A 1123 1.57 -13.87 3.88
#